data_AF-A0A1A9X4N1-F1
#
_entry.id   AF-A0A1A9X4N1-F1
#
_cell.length_a   1.000
_cell.length_b   1.000
_cell.length_c   1.000
_cell.angle_alpha   90.00
_cell.angle_beta   90.00
_cell.angle_gamma   90.00
#
_symmetry.space_group_name_H-M   'P 1'
#
loop_
_entity.id
_entity.type
_entity.pdbx_description
1 polymer ?
#
loop_
_entity_poly.entity_id
_entity_poly.type
_entity_poly.pdbx_seq_one_letter_code
_entity_poly.pdbx_strand_id
1 'polypeptide(L)'
;MSIFGPEFEKIWPAAGSSLKFSDYGKTLLKKCLDIKKPEMKDVDIQEFKRKSSNFPLEFGTNTCRVMSQPKDRYPYIQKQIASAYPIIHERVLKLYLDFLEHKSKYGTDIEKEIYAQLSIAEFVQRLLTERCASFFGKNDKYLLMSRVRGCSGFMEVGTKDEKPPLILKNVLSYDEIKLSAFLSVSSYTEFINDGNRQNCGIIEKNKNRIEYEGVVIGIIGARLNRRHVMEFQDIIITEIQNTSENGYGLSEDINATNKAQDYRRLWTDFYEERDFLYDQVLKDNKRFGASKNPNDIFDNLIMKKRLTISFDTLLMEGEARAKEKNKLAYIHVVGIGLGVWKVAEQQEKIFLECFSQRIKHLISKLTHIGVIHFSWFQLNEWKDLKNNIKIESETHPNGGIHIYINKRNPADKLNLPEHNDMLLIVSYAWDGNALPGNEFWMKMLKSTGDSSTACSTLITELHNPFINENRVNGKNLHIASEQFGNIGEQKLYKNLELTEFVQRLLTKRCVCFMGPKDFYLLLTGDEGQGDEYLKIGTKEEIPPLVLDNVISYDEVKLSAFLTVSSHTDFINDGNRHNCGVVEENLSKIERSGVVVGLIGARFERFGVMEYQDVIIDPLQNIKTNGYGTGSEEQKFSYLRNYRYLWNNFYDNFAWLYEQVIKDEKRFGETFLSPKVIFDNVMMKKRYTLTFDTLLMESEARAQQLNKQAYIHVVGIGLGVWKAADQQTKIFLETFTQRLKYLLPRLNHIGVVHFSWFHMSEWGDLKDNGIFVSETHPQGGIKTYLSARNPNEKLIGNDAENMLLIVSYAWDGNALPGNEFWLASLDGSNDPSTVCSSLISELHNPHINDEFVCGPNLHIATLDNGVMHISDYVEKIKDKF
;
A
#
# COMPACT_ATOMS: atom_id res chain seq x y z
N MET A 1 13.68 29.80 13.14
CA MET A 1 14.88 29.39 13.89
C MET A 1 14.52 29.10 15.34
N SER A 2 14.73 27.84 15.70
CA SER A 2 14.44 27.25 16.99
C SER A 2 15.38 27.84 18.02
N ILE A 3 14.87 28.03 19.24
CA ILE A 3 15.72 28.45 20.36
C ILE A 3 16.71 27.34 20.75
N PHE A 4 16.45 26.09 20.33
CA PHE A 4 17.28 24.93 20.62
C PHE A 4 18.42 24.74 19.59
N GLY A 5 18.59 25.68 18.66
CA GLY A 5 19.67 25.68 17.66
C GLY A 5 19.26 25.12 16.30
N PRO A 6 20.14 25.25 15.29
CA PRO A 6 19.82 24.89 13.90
C PRO A 6 19.64 23.39 13.68
N GLU A 7 20.34 22.54 14.44
CA GLU A 7 20.16 21.08 14.37
C GLU A 7 18.74 20.66 14.80
N PHE A 8 18.17 21.36 15.77
CA PHE A 8 16.80 21.12 16.23
C PHE A 8 15.74 21.51 15.18
N GLU A 9 16.05 22.41 14.25
CA GLU A 9 15.13 22.75 13.14
C GLU A 9 15.09 21.66 12.06
N LYS A 10 16.14 20.85 11.92
CA LYS A 10 16.17 19.77 10.95
C LYS A 10 15.08 18.75 11.27
N ILE A 11 14.20 18.50 10.31
CA ILE A 11 13.16 17.48 10.45
C ILE A 11 13.83 16.12 10.42
N TRP A 12 13.53 15.31 11.44
CA TRP A 12 13.96 13.93 11.55
C TRP A 12 12.73 13.07 11.85
N PRO A 13 12.64 11.84 11.31
CA PRO A 13 13.41 11.34 10.17
C PRO A 13 13.29 12.24 8.93
N ALA A 14 14.30 12.23 8.07
CA ALA A 14 14.23 12.92 6.79
C ALA A 14 13.28 12.17 5.83
N ALA A 15 12.55 12.92 4.99
CA ALA A 15 11.64 12.34 4.01
C ALA A 15 12.39 11.39 3.05
N GLY A 16 11.83 10.20 2.83
CA GLY A 16 12.42 9.20 1.91
C GLY A 16 13.70 8.53 2.42
N SER A 17 14.04 8.69 3.70
CA SER A 17 15.18 8.00 4.30
C SER A 17 14.98 6.48 4.30
N SER A 18 15.92 5.74 3.71
CA SER A 18 15.84 4.28 3.63
C SER A 18 16.47 3.61 4.85
N LEU A 19 15.81 2.55 5.35
CA LEU A 19 16.36 1.72 6.41
C LEU A 19 17.35 0.70 5.83
N LYS A 20 18.58 0.70 6.35
CA LYS A 20 19.58 -0.31 6.02
C LYS A 20 19.56 -1.41 7.07
N PHE A 21 19.32 -2.65 6.66
CA PHE A 21 19.33 -3.81 7.56
C PHE A 21 20.64 -4.60 7.41
N SER A 22 21.19 -5.09 8.53
CA SER A 22 22.28 -6.06 8.53
C SER A 22 21.82 -7.41 7.96
N ASP A 23 22.74 -8.30 7.61
CA ASP A 23 22.36 -9.64 7.12
C ASP A 23 21.70 -10.48 8.21
N TYR A 24 22.07 -10.28 9.48
CA TYR A 24 21.35 -10.82 10.62
C TYR A 24 19.90 -10.31 10.65
N GLY A 25 19.70 -9.00 10.54
CA GLY A 25 18.39 -8.39 10.50
C GLY A 25 17.53 -8.88 9.32
N LYS A 26 18.10 -8.95 8.12
CA LYS A 26 17.42 -9.51 6.93
C LYS A 26 17.00 -10.96 7.14
N THR A 27 17.82 -11.77 7.81
CA THR A 27 17.51 -13.17 8.11
C THR A 27 16.31 -13.28 9.04
N LEU A 28 16.26 -12.49 10.11
CA LEU A 28 15.09 -12.46 11.00
C LEU A 28 13.83 -11.93 10.30
N LEU A 29 13.95 -10.91 9.44
CA LEU A 29 12.82 -10.40 8.65
C LEU A 29 12.28 -11.45 7.66
N LYS A 30 13.15 -12.26 7.04
CA LYS A 30 12.71 -13.36 6.16
C LYS A 30 11.85 -14.37 6.91
N LYS A 31 12.17 -14.69 8.17
CA LYS A 31 11.35 -15.57 9.02
C LYS A 31 9.95 -15.00 9.28
N CYS A 32 9.76 -13.69 9.15
CA CYS A 32 8.44 -13.07 9.32
C CYS A 32 7.48 -13.34 8.15
N LEU A 33 7.96 -13.85 7.01
CA LEU A 33 7.11 -14.21 5.86
C LEU A 33 6.11 -15.32 6.20
N ASP A 34 6.48 -16.20 7.12
CA ASP A 34 5.66 -17.34 7.55
C ASP A 34 4.71 -17.01 8.71
N ILE A 35 4.70 -15.76 9.20
CA ILE A 35 3.81 -15.35 10.29
C ILE A 35 2.37 -15.29 9.77
N LYS A 36 1.55 -16.22 10.26
CA LYS A 36 0.10 -16.18 10.05
C LYS A 36 -0.50 -15.03 10.85
N LYS A 37 -1.14 -14.09 10.15
CA LYS A 37 -1.96 -13.05 10.76
C LYS A 37 -3.10 -13.71 11.56
N PRO A 38 -3.49 -13.19 12.74
CA PRO A 38 -4.64 -13.71 13.46
C PRO A 38 -5.88 -13.67 12.57
N GLU A 39 -6.55 -14.81 12.40
CA GLU A 39 -7.75 -14.90 11.58
C GLU A 39 -8.82 -13.91 12.08
N MET A 40 -9.57 -13.32 11.15
CA MET A 40 -10.76 -12.51 11.43
C MET A 40 -11.94 -13.40 11.87
N LYS A 41 -11.69 -14.34 12.80
CA LYS A 41 -12.73 -15.13 13.44
C LYS A 41 -13.49 -14.28 14.44
N ASP A 42 -14.80 -14.54 14.55
CA ASP A 42 -15.65 -13.98 15.59
C ASP A 42 -15.02 -14.23 16.97
N VAL A 43 -14.87 -13.17 17.76
CA VAL A 43 -14.34 -13.26 19.12
C VAL A 43 -15.32 -14.03 19.98
N ASP A 44 -14.89 -15.14 20.57
CA ASP A 44 -15.66 -15.81 21.62
C ASP A 44 -15.61 -14.97 22.90
N ILE A 45 -16.69 -14.22 23.13
CA ILE A 45 -16.79 -13.33 24.28
C ILE A 45 -16.90 -14.10 25.61
N GLN A 46 -17.42 -15.33 25.61
CA GLN A 46 -17.51 -16.12 26.85
C GLN A 46 -16.14 -16.62 27.25
N GLU A 47 -15.36 -17.10 26.29
CA GLU A 47 -13.98 -17.48 26.53
C GLU A 47 -13.12 -16.28 26.97
N PHE A 48 -13.31 -15.11 26.35
CA PHE A 48 -12.65 -13.87 26.78
C PHE A 48 -12.97 -13.53 28.24
N LYS A 49 -14.26 -13.57 28.63
CA LYS A 49 -14.70 -13.33 30.01
C LYS A 49 -14.16 -14.38 30.99
N ARG A 50 -14.03 -15.64 30.56
CA ARG A 50 -13.43 -16.72 31.35
C ARG A 50 -11.96 -16.43 31.62
N LYS A 51 -11.18 -16.05 30.59
CA LYS A 51 -9.77 -15.65 30.74
C LYS A 51 -9.62 -14.46 31.68
N SER A 52 -10.43 -13.42 31.51
CA SER A 52 -10.47 -12.26 32.41
C SER A 52 -10.75 -12.67 33.87
N SER A 53 -11.72 -13.56 34.10
CA SER A 53 -12.08 -14.01 35.45
C SER A 53 -11.00 -14.87 36.12
N ASN A 54 -10.20 -15.56 35.30
CA ASN A 54 -9.06 -16.37 35.75
C ASN A 54 -7.74 -15.59 35.81
N PHE A 55 -7.73 -14.30 35.44
CA PHE A 55 -6.53 -13.49 35.49
C PHE A 55 -5.98 -13.42 36.93
N PRO A 56 -4.67 -13.63 37.15
CA PRO A 56 -4.14 -13.90 38.49
C PRO A 56 -4.11 -12.68 39.41
N LEU A 57 -4.38 -11.47 38.93
CA LEU A 57 -4.41 -10.26 39.74
C LEU A 57 -5.83 -9.70 39.84
N GLU A 58 -6.16 -9.15 41.01
CA GLU A 58 -7.45 -8.56 41.25
C GLU A 58 -7.55 -7.17 40.60
N PHE A 59 -8.49 -7.00 39.67
CA PHE A 59 -8.76 -5.72 39.00
C PHE A 59 -9.03 -4.60 40.00
N GLY A 60 -8.46 -3.42 39.77
CA GLY A 60 -8.64 -2.23 40.60
C GLY A 60 -10.11 -1.90 40.90
N THR A 61 -10.97 -2.07 39.91
CA THR A 61 -12.44 -2.08 40.00
C THR A 61 -13.01 -3.01 38.93
N ASN A 62 -14.23 -3.52 39.13
CA ASN A 62 -14.90 -4.38 38.14
C ASN A 62 -15.70 -3.59 37.10
N THR A 63 -15.93 -2.30 37.28
CA THR A 63 -16.80 -1.50 36.38
C THR A 63 -16.24 -1.34 34.98
N CYS A 64 -14.92 -1.42 34.81
CA CYS A 64 -14.21 -1.34 33.53
C CYS A 64 -13.95 -2.70 32.86
N ARG A 65 -14.71 -3.73 33.24
CA ARG A 65 -14.62 -5.08 32.65
C ARG A 65 -15.75 -5.33 31.67
N VAL A 66 -15.48 -6.10 30.61
CA VAL A 66 -16.44 -6.57 29.59
C VAL A 66 -17.63 -7.25 30.26
N MET A 67 -17.40 -8.09 31.27
CA MET A 67 -18.48 -8.78 31.98
C MET A 67 -19.45 -7.85 32.71
N SER A 68 -19.01 -6.63 33.02
CA SER A 68 -19.79 -5.61 33.72
C SER A 68 -20.52 -4.65 32.76
N GLN A 69 -20.27 -4.76 31.46
CA GLN A 69 -20.95 -3.93 30.45
C GLN A 69 -22.34 -4.49 30.12
N PRO A 70 -23.28 -3.64 29.65
CA PRO A 70 -24.59 -4.08 29.18
C PRO A 70 -24.50 -5.15 28.09
N LYS A 71 -25.37 -6.16 28.14
CA LYS A 71 -25.31 -7.32 27.21
C LYS A 71 -25.53 -6.92 25.75
N ASP A 72 -26.34 -5.90 25.50
CA ASP A 72 -26.58 -5.32 24.17
C ASP A 72 -25.33 -4.67 23.56
N ARG A 73 -24.32 -4.33 24.38
CA ARG A 73 -23.02 -3.84 23.90
C ARG A 73 -22.05 -4.94 23.50
N TYR A 74 -22.30 -6.20 23.87
CA TYR A 74 -21.37 -7.29 23.60
C TYR A 74 -20.98 -7.46 22.12
N PRO A 75 -21.87 -7.30 21.13
CA PRO A 75 -21.48 -7.35 19.72
C PRO A 75 -20.47 -6.27 19.30
N TYR A 76 -20.59 -5.06 19.87
CA TYR A 76 -19.64 -3.97 19.64
C TYR A 76 -18.31 -4.25 20.34
N ILE A 77 -18.37 -4.73 21.58
CA ILE A 77 -17.19 -5.10 22.37
C ILE A 77 -16.43 -6.26 21.71
N GLN A 78 -17.09 -7.24 21.08
CA GLN A 78 -16.41 -8.29 20.31
C GLN A 78 -15.56 -7.70 19.18
N LYS A 79 -16.09 -6.71 18.45
CA LYS A 79 -15.33 -5.97 17.42
C LYS A 79 -14.17 -5.18 18.03
N GLN A 80 -14.37 -4.58 19.21
CA GLN A 80 -13.34 -3.86 19.95
C GLN A 80 -12.19 -4.79 20.39
N ILE A 81 -12.51 -5.96 20.96
CA ILE A 81 -11.53 -7.01 21.31
C ILE A 81 -10.73 -7.42 20.07
N ALA A 82 -11.41 -7.66 18.94
CA ALA A 82 -10.78 -8.05 17.68
C ALA A 82 -9.86 -6.96 17.10
N SER A 83 -10.16 -5.69 17.39
CA SER A 83 -9.43 -4.54 16.85
C SER A 83 -8.09 -4.24 17.53
N ALA A 84 -7.78 -4.93 18.63
CA ALA A 84 -6.59 -4.68 19.43
C ALA A 84 -5.33 -5.24 18.76
N TYR A 85 -4.24 -4.47 18.76
CA TYR A 85 -2.93 -4.96 18.34
C TYR A 85 -1.77 -4.14 18.93
N PRO A 86 -0.59 -4.77 19.12
CA PRO A 86 0.65 -4.04 19.37
C PRO A 86 1.11 -3.33 18.09
N ILE A 87 1.69 -2.13 18.25
CA ILE A 87 2.21 -1.33 17.14
C ILE A 87 3.54 -0.66 17.52
N ILE A 88 4.48 -0.65 16.57
CA ILE A 88 5.74 0.10 16.64
C ILE A 88 5.97 0.91 15.36
N HIS A 89 6.82 1.92 15.45
CA HIS A 89 7.32 2.65 14.27
C HIS A 89 8.34 1.80 13.48
N GLU A 90 8.40 1.93 12.15
CA GLU A 90 9.31 1.14 11.29
C GLU A 90 10.80 1.25 11.67
N ARG A 91 11.24 2.42 12.15
CA ARG A 91 12.60 2.61 12.68
C ARG A 91 12.88 1.81 13.95
N VAL A 92 11.85 1.57 14.77
CA VAL A 92 11.96 0.76 15.98
C VAL A 92 12.11 -0.72 15.61
N LEU A 93 11.51 -1.17 14.51
CA LEU A 93 11.76 -2.53 13.98
C LEU A 93 13.24 -2.74 13.66
N LYS A 94 13.89 -1.77 13.00
CA LYS A 94 15.35 -1.81 12.78
C LYS A 94 16.10 -1.88 14.11
N LEU A 95 15.77 -1.01 15.07
CA LEU A 95 16.39 -1.01 16.40
C LEU A 95 16.26 -2.37 17.11
N TYR A 96 15.10 -3.04 17.01
CA TYR A 96 14.89 -4.35 17.61
C TYR A 96 15.77 -5.42 16.95
N LEU A 97 15.90 -5.39 15.63
CA LEU A 97 16.79 -6.30 14.89
C LEU A 97 18.25 -6.09 15.30
N ASP A 98 18.72 -4.84 15.32
CA ASP A 98 20.10 -4.51 15.69
C ASP A 98 20.39 -4.85 17.17
N PHE A 99 19.40 -4.67 18.06
CA PHE A 99 19.51 -5.07 19.45
C PHE A 99 19.64 -6.59 19.61
N LEU A 100 18.85 -7.38 18.89
CA LEU A 100 18.95 -8.84 18.92
C LEU A 100 20.29 -9.32 18.38
N GLU A 101 20.83 -8.66 17.34
CA GLU A 101 22.17 -8.93 16.82
C GLU A 101 23.24 -8.64 17.89
N HIS A 102 23.16 -7.47 18.54
CA HIS A 102 24.05 -7.08 19.62
C HIS A 102 24.03 -8.08 20.79
N LYS A 103 22.83 -8.44 21.28
CA LYS A 103 22.69 -9.37 22.40
C LYS A 103 23.14 -10.79 22.04
N SER A 104 22.95 -11.21 20.79
CA SER A 104 23.47 -12.51 20.33
C SER A 104 25.01 -12.55 20.32
N LYS A 105 25.65 -11.43 19.96
CA LYS A 105 27.12 -11.32 19.90
C LYS A 105 27.76 -11.11 21.28
N TYR A 106 27.26 -10.13 22.03
CA TYR A 106 27.90 -9.61 23.25
C TYR A 106 27.11 -9.88 24.55
N GLY A 107 25.98 -10.58 24.48
CA GLY A 107 25.22 -10.96 25.66
C GLY A 107 26.02 -11.83 26.63
N THR A 108 25.68 -11.75 27.92
CA THR A 108 26.08 -12.75 28.93
C THR A 108 25.50 -14.12 28.58
N ASP A 109 25.95 -15.18 29.25
CA ASP A 109 25.39 -16.52 29.01
C ASP A 109 23.88 -16.58 29.32
N ILE A 110 23.44 -15.87 30.36
CA ILE A 110 22.03 -15.70 30.73
C ILE A 110 21.25 -14.97 29.63
N GLU A 111 21.81 -13.88 29.10
CA GLU A 111 21.20 -13.13 27.99
C GLU A 111 21.11 -14.00 26.73
N LYS A 112 22.18 -14.72 26.38
CA LYS A 112 22.25 -15.54 25.17
C LYS A 112 21.28 -16.72 25.20
N GLU A 113 21.03 -17.32 26.36
CA GLU A 113 20.02 -18.38 26.53
C GLU A 113 18.63 -17.92 26.05
N ILE A 114 18.32 -16.63 26.23
CA ILE A 114 17.07 -16.02 25.77
C ILE A 114 17.20 -15.54 24.33
N TYR A 115 18.11 -14.59 24.05
CA TYR A 115 18.08 -13.81 22.81
C TYR A 115 18.51 -14.59 21.56
N ALA A 116 19.39 -15.59 21.68
CA ALA A 116 19.95 -16.28 20.51
C ALA A 116 18.89 -17.04 19.70
N GLN A 117 17.74 -17.34 20.30
CA GLN A 117 16.67 -18.12 19.67
C GLN A 117 15.45 -17.27 19.29
N LEU A 118 15.36 -16.01 19.76
CA LEU A 118 14.15 -15.21 19.54
C LEU A 118 14.03 -14.72 18.10
N SER A 119 12.90 -15.03 17.49
CA SER A 119 12.36 -14.26 16.37
C SER A 119 11.89 -12.87 16.83
N ILE A 120 11.65 -11.97 15.87
CA ILE A 120 11.09 -10.64 16.19
C ILE A 120 9.71 -10.75 16.86
N ALA A 121 8.87 -11.67 16.40
CA ALA A 121 7.55 -11.89 17.01
C ALA A 121 7.68 -12.38 18.46
N GLU A 122 8.61 -13.29 18.75
CA GLU A 122 8.83 -13.78 20.12
C GLU A 122 9.48 -12.71 21.01
N PHE A 123 10.37 -11.88 20.46
CA PHE A 123 10.92 -10.74 21.18
C PHE A 123 9.83 -9.74 21.56
N VAL A 124 8.94 -9.39 20.63
CA VAL A 124 7.78 -8.52 20.92
C VAL A 124 6.84 -9.18 21.93
N GLN A 125 6.59 -10.49 21.81
CA GLN A 125 5.80 -11.24 22.79
C GLN A 125 6.39 -11.08 24.19
N ARG A 126 7.71 -11.23 24.33
CA ARG A 126 8.43 -11.05 25.59
C ARG A 126 8.30 -9.62 26.13
N LEU A 127 8.46 -8.60 25.29
CA LEU A 127 8.26 -7.20 25.68
C LEU A 127 6.82 -6.91 26.16
N LEU A 128 5.83 -7.70 25.76
CA LEU A 128 4.45 -7.61 26.23
C LEU A 128 4.22 -8.38 27.53
N THR A 129 4.72 -9.62 27.65
CA THR A 129 4.37 -10.53 28.76
C THR A 129 5.26 -10.41 29.99
N GLU A 130 6.55 -10.09 29.82
CA GLU A 130 7.49 -10.06 30.96
C GLU A 130 7.51 -8.70 31.68
N ARG A 131 6.52 -7.85 31.40
CA ARG A 131 6.28 -6.61 32.15
C ARG A 131 5.82 -6.90 33.56
N CYS A 132 6.10 -5.99 34.49
CA CYS A 132 5.41 -5.98 35.77
C CYS A 132 3.92 -5.67 35.53
N ALA A 133 3.05 -6.06 36.47
CA ALA A 133 1.68 -5.56 36.46
C ALA A 133 1.64 -4.06 36.78
N SER A 134 2.48 -3.61 37.72
CA SER A 134 2.70 -2.20 38.00
C SER A 134 4.19 -1.91 38.20
N PHE A 135 4.66 -0.78 37.70
CA PHE A 135 6.05 -0.34 37.77
C PHE A 135 6.11 1.20 37.77
N PHE A 136 6.58 1.82 38.86
CA PHE A 136 6.63 3.28 38.97
C PHE A 136 7.55 3.80 40.08
N GLY A 137 7.73 5.12 40.11
CA GLY A 137 8.48 5.83 41.15
C GLY A 137 10.01 5.81 40.94
N LYS A 138 10.74 6.65 41.68
CA LYS A 138 12.20 6.83 41.50
C LYS A 138 13.06 5.59 41.82
N ASN A 139 12.50 4.69 42.63
CA ASN A 139 13.17 3.48 43.10
C ASN A 139 12.54 2.20 42.53
N ASP A 140 11.75 2.30 41.46
CA ASP A 140 11.12 1.14 40.80
C ASP A 140 10.28 0.31 41.77
N LYS A 141 9.23 0.91 42.34
CA LYS A 141 8.20 0.14 43.02
C LYS A 141 7.50 -0.72 41.99
N TYR A 142 7.34 -2.01 42.30
CA TYR A 142 6.76 -2.96 41.36
C TYR A 142 5.75 -3.91 42.00
N LEU A 143 4.86 -4.42 41.16
CA LEU A 143 4.00 -5.58 41.40
C LEU A 143 4.20 -6.56 40.24
N LEU A 144 4.67 -7.76 40.52
CA LEU A 144 4.83 -8.82 39.52
C LEU A 144 3.53 -9.59 39.31
N MET A 145 3.43 -10.30 38.18
CA MET A 145 2.33 -11.23 37.89
C MET A 145 2.21 -12.36 38.94
N SER A 146 3.32 -12.72 39.58
CA SER A 146 3.38 -13.65 40.72
C SER A 146 2.83 -13.07 42.04
N ARG A 147 2.28 -11.84 42.02
CA ARG A 147 1.79 -11.07 43.18
C ARG A 147 2.88 -10.53 44.11
N VAL A 148 4.16 -10.81 43.83
CA VAL A 148 5.26 -10.24 44.60
C VAL A 148 5.31 -8.72 44.41
N ARG A 149 5.40 -8.00 45.52
CA ARG A 149 5.64 -6.56 45.56
C ARG A 149 7.04 -6.28 46.03
N GLY A 150 7.65 -5.25 45.47
CA GLY A 150 8.98 -4.82 45.89
C GLY A 150 9.32 -3.43 45.41
N CYS A 151 10.58 -3.08 45.61
CA CYS A 151 11.16 -1.80 45.26
C CYS A 151 12.63 -2.03 44.95
N SER A 152 13.12 -1.50 43.83
CA SER A 152 14.52 -1.63 43.36
C SER A 152 14.91 -3.07 42.99
N GLY A 153 16.18 -3.31 42.69
CA GLY A 153 16.71 -4.64 42.32
C GLY A 153 16.82 -4.92 40.81
N PHE A 154 16.23 -4.08 39.96
CA PHE A 154 16.28 -4.27 38.49
C PHE A 154 17.68 -4.07 37.85
N MET A 155 18.63 -3.46 38.56
CA MET A 155 20.00 -3.23 38.04
C MET A 155 20.76 -4.53 37.78
N GLU A 156 20.42 -5.59 38.52
CA GLU A 156 21.12 -6.89 38.48
C GLU A 156 20.52 -7.83 37.42
N VAL A 157 19.31 -7.55 36.90
CA VAL A 157 18.58 -8.41 35.96
C VAL A 157 19.36 -8.58 34.65
N GLY A 158 19.61 -9.82 34.24
CA GLY A 158 20.41 -10.18 33.05
C GLY A 158 21.92 -10.23 33.30
N THR A 159 22.36 -9.90 34.52
CA THR A 159 23.75 -10.09 34.97
C THR A 159 23.89 -11.41 35.75
N LYS A 160 25.13 -11.84 35.99
CA LYS A 160 25.42 -13.00 36.85
C LYS A 160 24.94 -12.84 38.30
N ASP A 161 24.66 -11.61 38.72
CA ASP A 161 24.26 -11.26 40.07
C ASP A 161 22.73 -11.16 40.22
N GLU A 162 21.96 -11.49 39.16
CA GLU A 162 20.49 -11.51 39.22
C GLU A 162 19.96 -12.49 40.28
N LYS A 163 18.86 -12.12 40.95
CA LYS A 163 18.30 -12.89 42.06
C LYS A 163 16.79 -13.01 41.96
N PRO A 164 16.22 -14.21 42.21
CA PRO A 164 14.77 -14.36 42.28
C PRO A 164 14.13 -13.38 43.27
N PRO A 165 12.95 -12.80 42.96
CA PRO A 165 12.14 -13.07 41.77
C PRO A 165 12.53 -12.23 40.53
N LEU A 166 13.51 -11.33 40.64
CA LEU A 166 13.96 -10.44 39.57
C LEU A 166 15.11 -11.09 38.78
N ILE A 167 14.76 -12.04 37.93
CA ILE A 167 15.67 -12.70 36.98
C ILE A 167 15.18 -12.45 35.56
N LEU A 168 16.10 -12.34 34.60
CA LEU A 168 15.80 -11.96 33.21
C LEU A 168 14.72 -12.86 32.59
N LYS A 169 14.71 -14.14 32.96
CA LYS A 169 13.68 -15.08 32.50
C LYS A 169 12.24 -14.64 32.81
N ASN A 170 12.02 -13.94 33.93
CA ASN A 170 10.70 -13.64 34.48
C ASN A 170 10.31 -12.15 34.42
N VAL A 171 11.26 -11.27 34.11
CA VAL A 171 11.05 -9.82 34.06
C VAL A 171 11.91 -9.17 32.98
N LEU A 172 11.52 -7.98 32.53
CA LEU A 172 12.34 -7.16 31.65
C LEU A 172 13.56 -6.56 32.39
N SER A 173 14.71 -6.58 31.73
CA SER A 173 15.90 -5.79 32.08
C SER A 173 15.72 -4.31 31.70
N TYR A 174 16.54 -3.39 32.24
CA TYR A 174 16.44 -1.96 31.85
C TYR A 174 16.67 -1.71 30.35
N ASP A 175 17.47 -2.53 29.68
CA ASP A 175 17.64 -2.47 28.22
C ASP A 175 16.33 -2.79 27.50
N GLU A 176 15.63 -3.82 27.94
CA GLU A 176 14.33 -4.21 27.37
C GLU A 176 13.23 -3.21 27.72
N ILE A 177 13.23 -2.65 28.93
CA ILE A 177 12.28 -1.60 29.33
C ILE A 177 12.40 -0.38 28.41
N LYS A 178 13.64 0.01 28.06
CA LYS A 178 13.92 1.09 27.12
C LYS A 178 13.36 0.83 25.73
N LEU A 179 13.48 -0.40 25.22
CA LEU A 179 12.92 -0.82 23.93
C LEU A 179 11.39 -0.92 23.97
N SER A 180 10.84 -1.43 25.07
CA SER A 180 9.42 -1.56 25.34
C SER A 180 8.72 -0.19 25.42
N ALA A 181 9.45 0.88 25.74
CA ALA A 181 8.95 2.25 25.70
C ALA A 181 8.57 2.75 24.29
N PHE A 182 8.90 2.01 23.23
CA PHE A 182 8.41 2.26 21.88
C PHE A 182 7.26 1.34 21.44
N LEU A 183 6.88 0.36 22.27
CA LEU A 183 5.84 -0.62 21.99
C LEU A 183 4.49 -0.15 22.53
N SER A 184 3.64 0.31 21.61
CA SER A 184 2.29 0.79 21.91
C SER A 184 1.26 -0.32 21.69
N VAL A 185 0.09 -0.20 22.31
CA VAL A 185 -1.08 -1.05 22.01
C VAL A 185 -2.27 -0.13 21.73
N SER A 186 -3.01 -0.43 20.66
CA SER A 186 -4.16 0.34 20.18
C SER A 186 -5.38 -0.56 20.02
N SER A 187 -6.55 -0.08 20.39
CA SER A 187 -7.85 -0.74 20.13
C SER A 187 -9.01 0.26 20.15
N TYR A 188 -10.13 -0.12 19.52
CA TYR A 188 -11.41 0.49 19.88
C TYR A 188 -11.83 0.05 21.28
N THR A 189 -12.57 0.87 22.00
CA THR A 189 -13.09 0.55 23.35
C THR A 189 -14.38 1.33 23.64
N GLU A 190 -15.16 0.83 24.59
CA GLU A 190 -16.17 1.63 25.30
C GLU A 190 -15.50 2.68 26.19
N PHE A 191 -16.10 3.87 26.25
CA PHE A 191 -15.86 4.85 27.32
C PHE A 191 -17.00 4.77 28.34
N ILE A 192 -16.66 4.45 29.60
CA ILE A 192 -17.66 4.28 30.65
C ILE A 192 -17.95 5.58 31.43
N ASN A 193 -17.04 6.54 31.35
CA ASN A 193 -17.13 7.90 31.89
C ASN A 193 -16.25 8.87 31.07
N ASP A 194 -16.17 10.14 31.48
CA ASP A 194 -15.46 11.21 30.77
C ASP A 194 -13.92 11.06 30.77
N GLY A 195 -13.37 10.14 31.56
CA GLY A 195 -11.94 9.94 31.71
C GLY A 195 -11.26 10.96 32.61
N ASN A 196 -12.01 11.71 33.43
CA ASN A 196 -11.42 12.61 34.43
C ASN A 196 -10.43 11.86 35.33
N ARG A 197 -9.33 12.52 35.76
CA ARG A 197 -8.28 11.87 36.56
C ARG A 197 -8.78 11.28 37.89
N GLN A 198 -9.91 11.76 38.40
CA GLN A 198 -10.54 11.29 39.64
C GLN A 198 -11.72 10.32 39.40
N ASN A 199 -11.93 9.83 38.17
CA ASN A 199 -13.13 9.07 37.81
C ASN A 199 -13.33 7.78 38.63
N CYS A 200 -12.25 7.14 39.11
CA CYS A 200 -12.27 5.95 39.97
C CYS A 200 -13.20 4.80 39.48
N GLY A 201 -13.49 4.69 38.19
CA GLY A 201 -14.36 3.65 37.65
C GLY A 201 -15.84 3.93 37.79
N ILE A 202 -16.23 5.14 38.18
CA ILE A 202 -17.63 5.53 38.33
C ILE A 202 -18.24 5.67 36.93
N ILE A 203 -19.35 4.99 36.68
CA ILE A 203 -20.03 4.99 35.37
C ILE A 203 -20.82 6.29 35.20
N GLU A 204 -20.64 6.96 34.06
CA GLU A 204 -21.48 8.10 33.67
C GLU A 204 -22.86 7.59 33.25
N LYS A 205 -23.90 8.06 33.96
CA LYS A 205 -25.29 7.68 33.74
C LYS A 205 -25.88 8.45 32.55
N ASN A 206 -25.50 9.71 32.37
CA ASN A 206 -25.94 10.53 31.25
C ASN A 206 -24.96 10.37 30.08
N LYS A 207 -25.25 9.43 29.18
CA LYS A 207 -24.40 9.13 28.01
C LYS A 207 -24.27 10.28 27.01
N ASN A 208 -25.10 11.32 27.10
CA ASN A 208 -24.94 12.53 26.27
C ASN A 208 -23.75 13.41 26.70
N ARG A 209 -23.13 13.12 27.85
CA ARG A 209 -21.95 13.87 28.36
C ARG A 209 -20.63 13.33 27.85
N ILE A 210 -20.62 12.11 27.30
CA ILE A 210 -19.41 11.44 26.85
C ILE A 210 -19.56 10.91 25.44
N GLU A 211 -18.44 10.75 24.73
CA GLU A 211 -18.42 9.79 23.64
C GLU A 211 -18.57 8.38 24.20
N TYR A 212 -19.30 7.52 23.49
CA TYR A 212 -19.62 6.20 24.00
C TYR A 212 -18.58 5.15 23.61
N GLU A 213 -17.95 5.34 22.46
CA GLU A 213 -16.90 4.51 21.92
C GLU A 213 -15.86 5.36 21.17
N GLY A 214 -14.66 4.82 21.03
CA GLY A 214 -13.58 5.45 20.26
C GLY A 214 -12.34 4.56 20.31
N VAL A 215 -11.22 5.12 19.87
CA VAL A 215 -9.92 4.43 19.89
C VAL A 215 -9.11 4.88 21.10
N VAL A 216 -8.43 3.96 21.75
CA VAL A 216 -7.45 4.27 22.80
C VAL A 216 -6.10 3.66 22.42
N ILE A 217 -5.05 4.46 22.56
CA ILE A 217 -3.67 4.05 22.31
C ILE A 217 -2.77 4.42 23.50
N GLY A 218 -2.02 3.45 23.99
CA GLY A 218 -1.02 3.67 25.04
C GLY A 218 0.29 4.15 24.44
N ILE A 219 0.69 5.38 24.76
CA ILE A 219 1.97 5.96 24.31
C ILE A 219 2.88 6.16 25.53
N ILE A 220 4.15 5.74 25.40
CA ILE A 220 5.11 5.75 26.50
C ILE A 220 6.14 6.85 26.27
N GLY A 221 6.27 7.74 27.26
CA GLY A 221 7.26 8.83 27.26
C GLY A 221 8.57 8.44 27.93
N ALA A 222 9.61 9.25 27.74
CA ALA A 222 10.92 9.00 28.34
C ALA A 222 10.87 9.07 29.87
N ARG A 223 11.48 8.07 30.54
CA ARG A 223 11.56 8.01 32.00
C ARG A 223 12.94 8.46 32.49
N LEU A 224 13.06 9.74 32.81
CA LEU A 224 14.36 10.37 33.12
C LEU A 224 14.66 10.51 34.62
N ASN A 225 13.74 10.10 35.50
CA ASN A 225 13.94 10.19 36.94
C ASN A 225 14.80 9.06 37.54
N ARG A 226 15.06 7.99 36.77
CA ARG A 226 15.95 6.89 37.11
C ARG A 226 17.28 7.11 36.38
N ARG A 227 18.33 7.46 37.12
CA ARG A 227 19.63 7.82 36.55
C ARG A 227 20.32 6.59 35.94
N HIS A 228 21.12 6.82 34.90
CA HIS A 228 22.05 5.86 34.31
C HIS A 228 21.48 4.67 33.55
N VAL A 229 20.15 4.62 33.36
CA VAL A 229 19.45 3.53 32.66
C VAL A 229 18.34 4.08 31.77
N MET A 230 17.84 3.24 30.85
CA MET A 230 16.74 3.60 29.94
C MET A 230 17.08 4.85 29.11
N GLU A 231 16.13 5.74 28.83
CA GLU A 231 16.37 6.94 28.02
C GLU A 231 17.31 7.96 28.69
N PHE A 232 17.57 7.85 30.01
CA PHE A 232 18.57 8.71 30.66
C PHE A 232 19.94 8.55 30.01
N GLN A 233 20.28 7.33 29.56
CA GLN A 233 21.57 7.03 28.91
C GLN A 233 21.79 7.78 27.60
N ASP A 234 20.72 8.23 26.93
CA ASP A 234 20.83 8.90 25.63
C ASP A 234 20.56 10.39 25.73
N ILE A 235 19.70 10.81 26.65
CA ILE A 235 19.20 12.20 26.73
C ILE A 235 19.99 13.02 27.75
N ILE A 236 20.47 12.40 28.84
CA ILE A 236 21.18 13.11 29.91
C ILE A 236 22.67 12.78 29.87
N ILE A 237 23.47 13.83 29.75
CA ILE A 237 24.93 13.76 29.70
C ILE A 237 25.46 14.07 31.11
N THR A 238 26.22 13.13 31.69
CA THR A 238 26.76 13.25 33.06
C THR A 238 28.22 12.82 33.11
N GLU A 239 28.98 13.41 34.03
CA GLU A 239 30.42 13.16 34.20
C GLU A 239 30.77 11.68 34.40
N ILE A 240 29.95 10.95 35.17
CA ILE A 240 30.23 9.54 35.50
C ILE A 240 29.79 8.58 34.38
N GLN A 241 28.73 8.92 33.64
CA GLN A 241 28.17 8.06 32.60
C GLN A 241 28.87 8.24 31.26
N ASN A 242 29.05 9.49 30.83
CA ASN A 242 29.49 9.86 29.49
C ASN A 242 31.02 9.88 29.40
N THR A 243 31.61 8.70 29.59
CA THR A 243 33.06 8.46 29.48
C THR A 243 33.37 7.46 28.38
N SER A 244 34.61 7.46 27.89
CA SER A 244 35.05 6.52 26.86
C SER A 244 35.03 5.07 27.35
N GLU A 245 35.27 4.83 28.65
CA GLU A 245 35.18 3.50 29.25
C GLU A 245 33.76 2.94 29.18
N ASN A 246 32.74 3.80 29.31
CA ASN A 246 31.34 3.43 29.16
C ASN A 246 30.88 3.41 27.69
N GLY A 247 31.79 3.59 26.74
CA GLY A 247 31.56 3.48 25.31
C GLY A 247 31.06 4.75 24.61
N TYR A 248 30.98 5.88 25.30
CA TYR A 248 30.53 7.16 24.75
C TYR A 248 31.64 7.87 23.95
N GLY A 249 31.24 8.76 23.03
CA GLY A 249 32.14 9.68 22.32
C GLY A 249 32.91 9.05 21.17
N LEU A 250 32.47 7.90 20.66
CA LEU A 250 33.09 7.23 19.51
C LEU A 250 32.82 8.03 18.22
N SER A 251 33.86 8.24 17.39
CA SER A 251 33.70 8.90 16.08
C SER A 251 32.96 8.00 15.08
N GLU A 252 32.20 8.60 14.16
CA GLU A 252 31.40 7.89 13.14
C GLU A 252 32.25 6.98 12.23
N ASP A 253 33.53 7.32 12.03
CA ASP A 253 34.46 6.57 11.18
C ASP A 253 35.07 5.33 11.86
N ILE A 254 34.81 5.12 13.16
CA ILE A 254 35.45 4.07 13.96
C ILE A 254 34.44 2.98 14.29
N ASN A 255 34.77 1.74 13.89
CA ASN A 255 33.96 0.58 14.24
C ASN A 255 34.02 0.30 15.75
N ALA A 256 32.85 -0.01 16.35
CA ALA A 256 32.79 -0.44 17.74
C ALA A 256 33.60 -1.72 17.97
N THR A 257 34.50 -1.68 18.95
CA THR A 257 35.45 -2.78 19.23
C THR A 257 35.08 -3.62 20.45
N ASN A 258 34.15 -3.14 21.28
CA ASN A 258 33.72 -3.80 22.51
C ASN A 258 32.22 -3.67 22.76
N LYS A 259 31.71 -4.39 23.78
CA LYS A 259 30.28 -4.43 24.14
C LYS A 259 29.69 -3.04 24.41
N ALA A 260 30.39 -2.20 25.19
CA ALA A 260 29.88 -0.88 25.57
C ALA A 260 29.75 0.04 24.35
N GLN A 261 30.80 0.09 23.52
CA GLN A 261 30.81 0.86 22.28
C GLN A 261 29.72 0.39 21.30
N ASP A 262 29.56 -0.92 21.12
CA ASP A 262 28.56 -1.44 20.19
C ASP A 262 27.13 -1.17 20.69
N TYR A 263 26.88 -1.25 22.00
CA TYR A 263 25.60 -0.87 22.58
C TYR A 263 25.28 0.62 22.36
N ARG A 264 26.27 1.52 22.55
CA ARG A 264 26.10 2.95 22.26
C ARG A 264 25.84 3.20 20.77
N ARG A 265 26.55 2.49 19.89
CA ARG A 265 26.35 2.53 18.43
C ARG A 265 24.90 2.26 18.04
N LEU A 266 24.23 1.29 18.66
CA LEU A 266 22.80 1.01 18.38
C LEU A 266 21.93 2.27 18.50
N TRP A 267 22.16 3.05 19.55
CA TRP A 267 21.37 4.24 19.86
C TRP A 267 21.78 5.44 19.02
N THR A 268 23.08 5.62 18.76
CA THR A 268 23.56 6.68 17.86
C THR A 268 23.08 6.44 16.42
N ASP A 269 23.08 5.19 15.96
CA ASP A 269 22.55 4.79 14.66
C ASP A 269 21.03 4.99 14.60
N PHE A 270 20.31 4.62 15.66
CA PHE A 270 18.86 4.79 15.74
C PHE A 270 18.43 6.26 15.70
N TYR A 271 19.12 7.12 16.46
CA TYR A 271 18.85 8.55 16.46
C TYR A 271 19.54 9.29 15.30
N GLU A 272 20.42 8.65 14.54
CA GLU A 272 21.25 9.30 13.51
C GLU A 272 21.95 10.54 14.10
N GLU A 273 22.54 10.38 15.28
CA GLU A 273 23.33 11.40 16.00
C GLU A 273 24.41 10.71 16.81
N ARG A 274 25.61 11.29 16.81
CA ARG A 274 26.65 10.88 17.76
C ARG A 274 26.25 11.20 19.21
N ASP A 275 26.83 10.45 20.14
CA ASP A 275 26.86 10.83 21.55
C ASP A 275 28.18 11.54 21.90
N PHE A 276 28.28 12.04 23.14
CA PHE A 276 29.36 12.92 23.56
C PHE A 276 29.94 12.50 24.91
N LEU A 277 31.23 12.78 25.09
CA LEU A 277 31.85 12.81 26.41
C LEU A 277 31.39 14.05 27.16
N TYR A 278 31.36 13.97 28.50
CA TYR A 278 30.88 15.08 29.34
C TYR A 278 31.69 16.38 29.15
N ASP A 279 33.01 16.28 29.07
CA ASP A 279 33.95 17.40 28.93
C ASP A 279 33.94 18.06 27.52
N GLN A 280 33.37 17.39 26.53
CA GLN A 280 33.24 17.89 25.16
C GLN A 280 32.01 18.78 24.96
N VAL A 281 31.13 18.90 25.98
CA VAL A 281 29.82 19.53 25.83
C VAL A 281 29.75 20.81 26.66
N LEU A 282 29.52 21.93 25.97
CA LEU A 282 29.23 23.21 26.61
C LEU A 282 27.72 23.41 26.69
N LYS A 283 27.24 23.70 27.91
CA LYS A 283 25.84 24.02 28.18
C LYS A 283 25.48 25.42 27.66
N ASP A 284 25.11 25.49 26.39
CA ASP A 284 24.80 26.73 25.67
C ASP A 284 23.30 27.11 25.73
N ASN A 285 22.48 26.29 26.37
CA ASN A 285 21.02 26.40 26.42
C ASN A 285 20.33 26.41 25.04
N LYS A 286 21.01 25.92 24.00
CA LYS A 286 20.45 25.63 22.68
C LYS A 286 20.20 24.14 22.57
N ARG A 287 21.15 23.35 22.05
CA ARG A 287 21.04 21.88 22.03
C ARG A 287 21.22 21.34 23.45
N PHE A 288 22.18 21.88 24.19
CA PHE A 288 22.58 21.38 25.50
C PHE A 288 22.04 22.30 26.60
N GLY A 289 20.92 21.89 27.19
CA GLY A 289 20.16 22.65 28.17
C GLY A 289 20.38 22.24 29.62
N ALA A 290 19.70 22.94 30.53
CA ALA A 290 19.69 22.60 31.95
C ALA A 290 18.81 21.38 32.26
N SER A 291 19.24 20.64 33.28
CA SER A 291 18.49 19.60 33.98
C SER A 291 18.25 20.03 35.43
N LYS A 292 17.36 19.32 36.14
CA LYS A 292 17.05 19.52 37.57
C LYS A 292 18.29 19.34 38.44
N ASN A 293 19.20 18.45 38.05
CA ASN A 293 20.52 18.35 38.65
C ASN A 293 21.45 19.35 37.94
N PRO A 294 22.05 20.33 38.65
CA PRO A 294 22.90 21.36 38.05
C PRO A 294 24.10 20.82 37.26
N ASN A 295 24.61 19.64 37.66
CA ASN A 295 25.78 19.01 37.04
C ASN A 295 25.42 18.12 35.84
N ASP A 296 24.13 17.94 35.56
CA ASP A 296 23.67 17.19 34.39
C ASP A 296 23.37 18.14 33.24
N ILE A 297 23.69 17.69 32.02
CA ILE A 297 23.37 18.39 30.78
C ILE A 297 22.25 17.63 30.07
N PHE A 298 21.21 18.37 29.64
CA PHE A 298 20.07 17.80 28.93
C PHE A 298 20.23 18.02 27.42
N ASP A 299 20.25 16.95 26.61
CA ASP A 299 20.27 17.07 25.14
C ASP A 299 18.84 17.21 24.59
N ASN A 300 18.51 18.45 24.21
CA ASN A 300 17.20 18.80 23.66
C ASN A 300 16.95 18.10 22.31
N LEU A 301 17.98 17.87 21.49
CA LEU A 301 17.84 17.24 20.18
C LEU A 301 17.50 15.76 20.30
N ILE A 302 18.18 15.02 21.18
CA ILE A 302 17.88 13.59 21.38
C ILE A 302 16.50 13.42 22.01
N MET A 303 16.09 14.28 22.94
CA MET A 303 14.72 14.29 23.47
C MET A 303 13.69 14.49 22.35
N LYS A 304 13.93 15.42 21.41
CA LYS A 304 13.08 15.61 20.24
C LYS A 304 12.98 14.33 19.41
N LYS A 305 14.11 13.73 19.02
CA LYS A 305 14.11 12.51 18.18
C LYS A 305 13.40 11.35 18.88
N ARG A 306 13.54 11.21 20.20
CA ARG A 306 12.78 10.25 21.02
C ARG A 306 11.27 10.49 20.96
N LEU A 307 10.82 11.74 21.05
CA LEU A 307 9.40 12.10 20.98
C LEU A 307 8.82 11.90 19.57
N THR A 308 9.60 12.21 18.54
CA THR A 308 9.20 12.04 17.14
C THR A 308 8.62 10.66 16.88
N ILE A 309 9.31 9.60 17.31
CA ILE A 309 8.87 8.22 17.07
C ILE A 309 7.48 7.95 17.69
N SER A 310 7.23 8.46 18.89
CA SER A 310 5.94 8.32 19.57
C SER A 310 4.84 9.14 18.89
N PHE A 311 5.16 10.34 18.40
CA PHE A 311 4.19 11.22 17.73
C PHE A 311 3.81 10.69 16.35
N ASP A 312 4.80 10.22 15.58
CA ASP A 312 4.56 9.60 14.28
C ASP A 312 3.69 8.34 14.43
N THR A 313 3.98 7.51 15.42
CA THR A 313 3.15 6.32 15.72
C THR A 313 1.71 6.72 16.03
N LEU A 314 1.48 7.73 16.88
CA LEU A 314 0.14 8.22 17.21
C LEU A 314 -0.60 8.79 15.99
N LEU A 315 0.07 9.63 15.20
CA LEU A 315 -0.51 10.28 14.03
C LEU A 315 -0.86 9.26 12.94
N MET A 316 0.04 8.33 12.63
CA MET A 316 -0.19 7.32 11.59
C MET A 316 -1.25 6.30 11.98
N GLU A 317 -1.28 5.86 13.25
CA GLU A 317 -2.36 5.00 13.74
C GLU A 317 -3.68 5.74 13.76
N GLY A 318 -3.69 7.02 14.18
CA GLY A 318 -4.88 7.84 14.18
C GLY A 318 -5.48 8.01 12.79
N GLU A 319 -4.64 8.36 11.81
CA GLU A 319 -4.97 8.43 10.39
C GLU A 319 -5.55 7.10 9.89
N ALA A 320 -4.87 5.98 10.17
CA ALA A 320 -5.29 4.66 9.69
C ALA A 320 -6.67 4.26 10.24
N ARG A 321 -6.92 4.49 11.53
CA ARG A 321 -8.22 4.19 12.18
C ARG A 321 -9.35 5.05 11.67
N ALA A 322 -9.09 6.35 11.49
CA ALA A 322 -10.06 7.30 10.98
C ALA A 322 -10.45 6.96 9.53
N LYS A 323 -9.44 6.66 8.71
CA LYS A 323 -9.60 6.20 7.34
C LYS A 323 -10.38 4.88 7.23
N GLU A 324 -10.09 3.90 8.08
CA GLU A 324 -10.84 2.63 8.15
C GLU A 324 -12.35 2.85 8.36
N LYS A 325 -12.72 3.92 9.08
CA LYS A 325 -14.12 4.28 9.36
C LYS A 325 -14.69 5.31 8.39
N ASN A 326 -13.90 5.78 7.42
CA ASN A 326 -14.25 6.89 6.55
C ASN A 326 -14.73 8.13 7.36
N LYS A 327 -13.98 8.46 8.42
CA LYS A 327 -14.27 9.57 9.33
C LYS A 327 -13.03 10.43 9.51
N LEU A 328 -13.23 11.68 9.93
CA LEU A 328 -12.14 12.49 10.48
C LEU A 328 -11.88 12.10 11.93
N ALA A 329 -10.62 12.09 12.36
CA ALA A 329 -10.23 11.88 13.74
C ALA A 329 -10.22 13.18 14.55
N TYR A 330 -10.64 13.04 15.80
CA TYR A 330 -10.38 13.97 16.88
C TYR A 330 -9.37 13.33 17.84
N ILE A 331 -8.11 13.75 17.79
CA ILE A 331 -7.04 13.16 18.59
C ILE A 331 -6.86 13.94 19.89
N HIS A 332 -7.13 13.31 21.02
CA HIS A 332 -6.82 13.80 22.36
C HIS A 332 -5.39 13.41 22.76
N VAL A 333 -4.55 14.42 22.96
CA VAL A 333 -3.12 14.30 23.27
C VAL A 333 -2.84 14.73 24.69
N VAL A 334 -2.15 13.89 25.46
CA VAL A 334 -1.65 14.21 26.80
C VAL A 334 -0.11 14.24 26.83
N GLY A 335 0.45 14.94 27.81
CA GLY A 335 1.90 15.04 27.99
C GLY A 335 2.56 13.74 28.44
N ILE A 336 3.06 12.93 27.50
CA ILE A 336 3.88 11.75 27.80
C ILE A 336 5.25 12.15 28.38
N GLY A 337 5.65 11.58 29.52
CA GLY A 337 6.94 11.89 30.18
C GLY A 337 7.06 13.31 30.77
N LEU A 338 6.00 14.13 30.73
CA LEU A 338 6.01 15.50 31.25
C LEU A 338 5.60 15.61 32.74
N GLY A 339 5.14 14.51 33.34
CA GLY A 339 4.77 14.43 34.75
C GLY A 339 5.97 14.24 35.68
N VAL A 340 5.89 13.27 36.60
CA VAL A 340 6.94 12.97 37.58
C VAL A 340 8.26 12.46 36.97
N TRP A 341 8.29 12.21 35.65
CA TRP A 341 9.47 11.82 34.90
C TRP A 341 10.23 13.00 34.27
N LYS A 342 9.65 14.21 34.29
CA LYS A 342 10.29 15.44 33.79
C LYS A 342 11.52 15.79 34.65
N VAL A 343 12.66 16.01 34.00
CA VAL A 343 13.92 16.44 34.62
C VAL A 343 14.41 17.78 34.09
N ALA A 344 13.79 18.38 33.08
CA ALA A 344 14.17 19.70 32.56
C ALA A 344 12.94 20.56 32.25
N GLU A 345 13.00 21.86 32.55
CA GLU A 345 11.85 22.77 32.40
C GLU A 345 11.38 22.88 30.95
N GLN A 346 12.33 22.89 30.01
CA GLN A 346 12.11 23.04 28.57
C GLN A 346 11.47 21.83 27.88
N GLN A 347 11.29 20.68 28.55
CA GLN A 347 10.71 19.48 27.92
C GLN A 347 9.33 19.71 27.30
N GLU A 348 8.50 20.56 27.91
CA GLU A 348 7.16 20.88 27.37
C GLU A 348 7.24 21.73 26.09
N LYS A 349 8.22 22.63 26.01
CA LYS A 349 8.51 23.42 24.80
C LYS A 349 8.98 22.50 23.66
N ILE A 350 9.90 21.59 23.97
CA ILE A 350 10.40 20.56 23.04
C ILE A 350 9.25 19.69 22.53
N PHE A 351 8.34 19.30 23.42
CA PHE A 351 7.16 18.51 23.07
C PHE A 351 6.31 19.21 22.01
N LEU A 352 5.86 20.44 22.30
CA LEU A 352 4.97 21.17 21.39
C LEU A 352 5.67 21.52 20.06
N GLU A 353 6.95 21.91 20.11
CA GLU A 353 7.72 22.19 18.90
C GLU A 353 7.91 20.94 18.03
N CYS A 354 8.30 19.81 18.64
CA CYS A 354 8.46 18.54 17.95
C CYS A 354 7.13 18.08 17.33
N PHE A 355 6.03 18.15 18.08
CA PHE A 355 4.72 17.73 17.57
C PHE A 355 4.29 18.62 16.39
N SER A 356 4.48 19.94 16.48
CA SER A 356 4.21 20.87 15.38
C SER A 356 5.01 20.54 14.12
N GLN A 357 6.31 20.27 14.28
CA GLN A 357 7.19 19.87 13.18
C GLN A 357 6.73 18.56 12.53
N ARG A 358 6.31 17.56 13.31
CA ARG A 358 5.81 16.28 12.78
C ARG A 358 4.46 16.41 12.09
N ILE A 359 3.53 17.20 12.62
CA ILE A 359 2.27 17.51 11.93
C ILE A 359 2.57 18.12 10.56
N LYS A 360 3.38 19.19 10.51
CA LYS A 360 3.72 19.87 9.25
C LYS A 360 4.42 18.95 8.25
N HIS A 361 5.31 18.09 8.72
CA HIS A 361 6.03 17.14 7.88
C HIS A 361 5.10 16.07 7.29
N LEU A 362 4.18 15.55 8.09
CA LEU A 362 3.25 14.49 7.66
C LEU A 362 1.96 15.04 7.04
N ILE A 363 1.74 16.35 7.01
CA ILE A 363 0.43 16.98 6.73
C ILE A 363 -0.20 16.54 5.40
N SER A 364 0.63 16.21 4.39
CA SER A 364 0.16 15.72 3.10
C SER A 364 -0.38 14.29 3.12
N LYS A 365 -0.11 13.55 4.20
CA LYS A 365 -0.51 12.16 4.44
C LYS A 365 -1.57 12.02 5.53
N LEU A 366 -1.86 13.09 6.28
CA LEU A 366 -2.81 13.09 7.39
C LEU A 366 -4.18 13.61 6.92
N THR A 367 -4.80 12.96 5.94
CA THR A 367 -6.04 13.46 5.31
C THR A 367 -7.30 13.15 6.12
N HIS A 368 -7.19 12.28 7.12
CA HIS A 368 -8.29 11.88 7.99
C HIS A 368 -8.13 12.37 9.43
N ILE A 369 -7.23 13.31 9.71
CA ILE A 369 -7.12 13.93 11.05
C ILE A 369 -7.73 15.33 11.03
N GLY A 370 -8.95 15.48 11.52
CA GLY A 370 -9.61 16.79 11.57
C GLY A 370 -9.09 17.69 12.70
N VAL A 371 -8.84 17.10 13.88
CA VAL A 371 -8.50 17.86 15.09
C VAL A 371 -7.41 17.16 15.91
N ILE A 372 -6.46 17.95 16.43
CA ILE A 372 -5.52 17.53 17.46
C ILE A 372 -5.71 18.44 18.68
N HIS A 373 -6.07 17.85 19.81
CA HIS A 373 -6.31 18.54 21.07
C HIS A 373 -5.24 18.17 22.11
N PHE A 374 -4.31 19.09 22.35
CA PHE A 374 -3.33 19.04 23.43
C PHE A 374 -3.98 19.42 24.75
N SER A 375 -4.30 18.42 25.57
CA SER A 375 -5.00 18.65 26.84
C SER A 375 -4.07 18.66 28.04
N TRP A 376 -4.33 19.56 28.99
CA TRP A 376 -3.62 19.68 30.27
C TRP A 376 -2.15 20.12 30.17
N PHE A 377 -1.77 20.76 29.06
CA PHE A 377 -0.50 21.49 28.94
C PHE A 377 -0.56 22.81 29.72
N GLN A 378 0.57 23.23 30.28
CA GLN A 378 0.73 24.52 30.94
C GLN A 378 0.86 25.66 29.92
N LEU A 379 1.52 25.37 28.79
CA LEU A 379 1.61 26.30 27.67
C LEU A 379 0.32 26.24 26.84
N ASN A 380 -0.21 27.40 26.46
CA ASN A 380 -1.34 27.55 25.53
C ASN A 380 -0.88 27.89 24.10
N GLU A 381 0.40 28.21 23.93
CA GLU A 381 1.07 28.36 22.64
C GLU A 381 2.57 28.07 22.76
N TRP A 382 3.16 27.60 21.67
CA TRP A 382 4.59 27.56 21.46
C TRP A 382 4.92 27.70 19.96
N LYS A 383 5.65 28.75 19.60
CA LYS A 383 5.96 29.11 18.20
C LYS A 383 4.67 29.21 17.36
N ASP A 384 4.56 28.39 16.33
CA ASP A 384 3.44 28.40 15.40
C ASP A 384 2.29 27.49 15.87
N LEU A 385 2.48 26.71 16.94
CA LEU A 385 1.45 25.86 17.51
C LEU A 385 0.73 26.64 18.62
N LYS A 386 -0.48 27.13 18.34
CA LYS A 386 -1.27 27.94 19.25
C LYS A 386 -2.66 27.33 19.44
N ASN A 387 -3.32 27.65 20.55
CA ASN A 387 -4.71 27.27 20.70
C ASN A 387 -5.59 27.93 19.62
N ASN A 388 -6.53 27.16 19.06
CA ASN A 388 -7.53 27.61 18.09
C ASN A 388 -6.95 28.09 16.76
N ILE A 389 -5.95 27.36 16.24
CA ILE A 389 -5.42 27.57 14.88
C ILE A 389 -5.76 26.39 13.98
N LYS A 390 -5.63 26.59 12.68
CA LYS A 390 -5.66 25.52 11.69
C LYS A 390 -4.31 25.47 10.98
N ILE A 391 -3.69 24.30 10.96
CA ILE A 391 -2.51 24.04 10.14
C ILE A 391 -3.02 23.67 8.75
N GLU A 392 -2.84 24.57 7.80
CA GLU A 392 -3.38 24.44 6.44
C GLU A 392 -2.70 23.33 5.63
N SER A 393 -3.48 22.71 4.74
CA SER A 393 -3.00 21.70 3.79
C SER A 393 -3.92 21.66 2.59
N GLU A 394 -3.34 21.79 1.39
CA GLU A 394 -4.05 21.71 0.12
C GLU A 394 -4.61 20.31 -0.17
N THR A 395 -3.99 19.29 0.43
CA THR A 395 -4.37 17.87 0.25
C THR A 395 -5.41 17.37 1.24
N HIS A 396 -5.69 18.14 2.30
CA HIS A 396 -6.62 17.73 3.34
C HIS A 396 -8.06 18.09 2.94
N PRO A 397 -9.05 17.20 3.05
CA PRO A 397 -10.44 17.45 2.60
C PRO A 397 -11.07 18.68 3.26
N ASN A 398 -10.78 18.90 4.55
CA ASN A 398 -11.21 20.11 5.26
C ASN A 398 -10.21 21.28 5.18
N GLY A 399 -9.23 21.26 4.27
CA GLY A 399 -8.22 22.32 4.10
C GLY A 399 -7.18 22.43 5.22
N GLY A 400 -7.10 21.45 6.13
CA GLY A 400 -6.09 21.41 7.19
C GLY A 400 -6.59 20.81 8.51
N ILE A 401 -5.71 20.78 9.51
CA ILE A 401 -5.94 20.19 10.83
C ILE A 401 -6.12 21.29 11.88
N HIS A 402 -7.20 21.23 12.65
CA HIS A 402 -7.46 22.18 13.72
C HIS A 402 -6.73 21.80 15.02
N ILE A 403 -6.18 22.79 15.72
CA ILE A 403 -5.39 22.60 16.94
C ILE A 403 -6.06 23.27 18.13
N TYR A 404 -6.30 22.49 19.19
CA TYR A 404 -6.69 23.00 20.50
C TYR A 404 -5.58 22.76 21.52
N ILE A 405 -5.35 23.77 22.38
CA ILE A 405 -4.48 23.67 23.55
C ILE A 405 -5.24 24.24 24.73
N ASN A 406 -6.07 23.39 25.36
CA ASN A 406 -6.85 23.76 26.53
C ASN A 406 -7.13 22.52 27.42
N LYS A 407 -8.19 22.54 28.23
CA LYS A 407 -8.50 21.45 29.15
C LYS A 407 -9.76 20.74 28.69
N ARG A 408 -9.63 19.46 28.37
CA ARG A 408 -10.74 18.55 28.05
C ARG A 408 -10.48 17.18 28.67
N ASN A 409 -11.50 16.56 29.26
CA ASN A 409 -11.35 15.16 29.66
C ASN A 409 -11.34 14.26 28.40
N PRO A 410 -10.65 13.11 28.42
CA PRO A 410 -10.44 12.32 27.22
C PRO A 410 -11.71 11.93 26.46
N ALA A 411 -12.79 11.61 27.17
CA ALA A 411 -14.03 11.09 26.60
C ALA A 411 -15.21 12.07 26.67
N ASP A 412 -14.98 13.37 26.94
CA ASP A 412 -16.05 14.38 26.88
C ASP A 412 -16.77 14.35 25.52
N LYS A 413 -18.11 14.49 25.50
CA LYS A 413 -18.88 14.51 24.24
C LYS A 413 -18.38 15.59 23.30
N LEU A 414 -18.23 15.25 22.02
CA LEU A 414 -17.95 16.21 20.95
C LEU A 414 -19.25 16.96 20.61
N ASN A 415 -19.44 18.14 21.21
CA ASN A 415 -20.70 18.91 21.11
C ASN A 415 -20.72 19.95 20.00
N LEU A 416 -19.58 20.23 19.38
CA LEU A 416 -19.49 21.24 18.32
C LEU A 416 -19.95 20.61 17.00
N PRO A 417 -20.84 21.27 16.22
CA PRO A 417 -21.37 20.74 14.97
C PRO A 417 -20.29 20.27 13.99
N GLU A 418 -19.16 20.99 13.91
CA GLU A 418 -18.01 20.67 13.07
C GLU A 418 -17.24 19.42 13.51
N HIS A 419 -17.45 18.94 14.74
CA HIS A 419 -16.87 17.70 15.27
C HIS A 419 -17.86 16.53 15.25
N ASN A 420 -19.09 16.75 14.78
CA ASN A 420 -20.07 15.68 14.65
C ASN A 420 -19.51 14.58 13.74
N ASP A 421 -19.77 13.34 14.13
CA ASP A 421 -19.35 12.12 13.43
C ASP A 421 -17.83 11.85 13.38
N MET A 422 -16.99 12.70 13.99
CA MET A 422 -15.56 12.42 14.12
C MET A 422 -15.28 11.18 14.99
N LEU A 423 -14.25 10.42 14.62
CA LEU A 423 -13.72 9.34 15.43
C LEU A 423 -12.86 9.92 16.56
N LEU A 424 -13.30 9.76 17.81
CA LEU A 424 -12.48 10.14 18.97
C LEU A 424 -11.33 9.14 19.16
N ILE A 425 -10.11 9.66 19.21
CA ILE A 425 -8.88 8.89 19.47
C ILE A 425 -8.20 9.47 20.71
N VAL A 426 -8.03 8.64 21.73
CA VAL A 426 -7.44 9.05 23.01
C VAL A 426 -6.06 8.42 23.16
N SER A 427 -5.04 9.25 23.24
CA SER A 427 -3.72 8.82 23.72
C SER A 427 -3.67 8.91 25.25
N TYR A 428 -3.09 7.90 25.90
CA TYR A 428 -2.78 7.97 27.33
C TYR A 428 -1.30 7.70 27.59
N ALA A 429 -0.77 8.33 28.64
CA ALA A 429 0.60 8.11 29.07
C ALA A 429 0.71 6.76 29.80
N TRP A 430 1.58 5.89 29.30
CA TRP A 430 1.83 4.54 29.83
C TRP A 430 3.32 4.36 30.24
N ASP A 431 3.68 3.19 30.80
CA ASP A 431 5.02 2.83 31.27
C ASP A 431 5.54 1.58 30.52
N GLY A 432 6.84 1.59 30.17
CA GLY A 432 7.49 0.52 29.40
C GLY A 432 7.60 -0.83 30.12
N ASN A 433 7.41 -0.87 31.44
CA ASN A 433 7.48 -2.09 32.24
C ASN A 433 6.20 -2.37 33.05
N ALA A 434 5.05 -1.84 32.61
CA ALA A 434 3.77 -2.07 33.26
C ALA A 434 2.72 -2.66 32.32
N LEU A 435 1.78 -3.45 32.87
CA LEU A 435 0.53 -3.79 32.18
C LEU A 435 -0.34 -2.54 31.99
N PRO A 436 -1.34 -2.58 31.08
CA PRO A 436 -2.27 -1.47 30.91
C PRO A 436 -2.94 -1.09 32.23
N GLY A 437 -2.91 0.20 32.57
CA GLY A 437 -3.43 0.74 33.82
C GLY A 437 -2.44 0.89 34.97
N ASN A 438 -1.28 0.20 34.92
CA ASN A 438 -0.17 0.34 35.87
C ASN A 438 -0.63 0.38 37.35
N GLU A 439 -0.65 1.56 37.99
CA GLU A 439 -1.08 1.75 39.37
C GLU A 439 -2.51 1.27 39.67
N PHE A 440 -3.36 1.08 38.64
CA PHE A 440 -4.65 0.39 38.74
C PHE A 440 -4.53 -0.96 39.45
N TRP A 441 -3.50 -1.76 39.14
CA TRP A 441 -3.25 -3.07 39.73
C TRP A 441 -2.83 -3.00 41.21
N MET A 442 -2.41 -1.83 41.68
CA MET A 442 -2.14 -1.55 43.09
C MET A 442 -3.32 -0.86 43.81
N LYS A 443 -4.51 -0.84 43.19
CA LYS A 443 -5.74 -0.19 43.71
C LYS A 443 -5.62 1.34 43.82
N MET A 444 -4.70 1.94 43.09
CA MET A 444 -4.48 3.40 43.07
C MET A 444 -5.20 4.00 41.86
N LEU A 445 -6.54 4.10 41.95
CA LEU A 445 -7.42 4.37 40.79
C LEU A 445 -7.43 5.83 40.28
N LYS A 446 -6.62 6.71 40.88
CA LYS A 446 -6.59 8.15 40.57
C LYS A 446 -5.20 8.79 40.69
N SER A 447 -4.14 7.98 40.74
CA SER A 447 -2.77 8.47 40.93
C SER A 447 -2.18 9.05 39.64
N THR A 448 -2.53 8.48 38.51
CA THR A 448 -1.80 8.62 37.23
C THR A 448 -2.74 8.54 36.04
N GLY A 449 -2.27 8.96 34.87
CA GLY A 449 -3.06 8.99 33.64
C GLY A 449 -3.53 7.59 33.21
N ASP A 450 -2.61 6.61 33.19
CA ASP A 450 -2.89 5.19 32.93
C ASP A 450 -3.96 4.60 33.86
N SER A 451 -3.86 4.80 35.19
CA SER A 451 -4.86 4.31 36.14
C SER A 451 -6.24 4.94 35.89
N SER A 452 -6.29 6.23 35.55
CA SER A 452 -7.55 6.89 35.21
C SER A 452 -8.14 6.42 33.88
N THR A 453 -7.31 6.17 32.86
CA THR A 453 -7.75 5.60 31.57
C THR A 453 -8.25 4.17 31.74
N ALA A 454 -7.55 3.34 32.52
CA ALA A 454 -8.00 2.00 32.90
C ALA A 454 -9.34 2.00 33.64
N CYS A 455 -9.64 3.07 34.37
CA CYS A 455 -10.92 3.25 35.05
C CYS A 455 -12.01 3.88 34.16
N SER A 456 -11.70 4.36 32.97
CA SER A 456 -12.67 4.97 32.05
C SER A 456 -12.92 4.16 30.77
N THR A 457 -12.17 3.08 30.56
CA THR A 457 -12.16 2.28 29.33
C THR A 457 -11.99 0.79 29.65
N LEU A 458 -12.01 -0.09 28.64
CA LEU A 458 -11.84 -1.54 28.81
C LEU A 458 -10.39 -2.03 28.62
N ILE A 459 -9.40 -1.13 28.58
CA ILE A 459 -8.01 -1.46 28.22
C ILE A 459 -7.33 -2.48 29.15
N THR A 460 -7.80 -2.62 30.39
CA THR A 460 -7.23 -3.59 31.35
C THR A 460 -7.47 -5.04 30.94
N GLU A 461 -8.42 -5.27 30.03
CA GLU A 461 -8.68 -6.55 29.37
C GLU A 461 -8.28 -6.51 27.89
N LEU A 462 -8.66 -5.45 27.15
CA LEU A 462 -8.46 -5.37 25.69
C LEU A 462 -6.98 -5.25 25.30
N HIS A 463 -6.18 -4.48 26.04
CA HIS A 463 -4.75 -4.30 25.79
C HIS A 463 -3.88 -5.30 26.56
N ASN A 464 -4.48 -6.22 27.32
CA ASN A 464 -3.76 -7.12 28.22
C ASN A 464 -3.36 -8.41 27.48
N PRO A 465 -2.04 -8.70 27.31
CA PRO A 465 -1.56 -9.84 26.53
C PRO A 465 -1.91 -11.21 27.13
N PHE A 466 -2.32 -11.25 28.40
CA PHE A 466 -2.74 -12.48 29.09
C PHE A 466 -4.25 -12.73 29.02
N ILE A 467 -5.03 -11.75 28.58
CA ILE A 467 -6.50 -11.85 28.45
C ILE A 467 -6.87 -11.85 26.97
N ASN A 468 -6.40 -10.86 26.21
CA ASN A 468 -6.59 -10.75 24.77
C ASN A 468 -5.43 -11.38 23.98
N GLU A 469 -4.99 -12.57 24.39
CA GLU A 469 -3.77 -13.23 23.89
C GLU A 469 -3.77 -13.46 22.37
N ASN A 470 -4.94 -13.60 21.74
CA ASN A 470 -5.06 -13.83 20.29
C ASN A 470 -4.82 -12.55 19.47
N ARG A 471 -4.94 -11.37 20.08
CA ARG A 471 -4.88 -10.07 19.40
C ARG A 471 -3.72 -9.22 19.90
N VAL A 472 -3.39 -9.29 21.19
CA VAL A 472 -2.25 -8.59 21.80
C VAL A 472 -1.08 -9.56 21.96
N ASN A 473 -0.42 -9.88 20.84
CA ASN A 473 0.73 -10.77 20.79
C ASN A 473 1.71 -10.33 19.70
N GLY A 474 2.95 -10.83 19.76
CA GLY A 474 3.99 -10.45 18.80
C GLY A 474 3.76 -10.92 17.35
N LYS A 475 2.92 -11.93 17.11
CA LYS A 475 2.51 -12.35 15.75
C LYS A 475 1.49 -11.40 15.13
N ASN A 476 0.83 -10.58 15.95
CA ASN A 476 -0.08 -9.52 15.53
C ASN A 476 0.57 -8.13 15.60
N LEU A 477 1.89 -8.03 15.52
CA LEU A 477 2.58 -6.75 15.51
C LEU A 477 2.29 -5.97 14.22
N HIS A 478 1.82 -4.74 14.40
CA HIS A 478 1.65 -3.78 13.32
C HIS A 478 2.84 -2.81 13.26
N ILE A 479 3.15 -2.33 12.06
CA ILE A 479 4.22 -1.37 11.80
C ILE A 479 3.62 -0.08 11.27
N ALA A 480 3.81 1.03 12.00
CA ALA A 480 3.57 2.38 11.49
C ALA A 480 4.73 2.77 10.57
N SER A 481 4.44 2.95 9.28
CA SER A 481 5.42 3.33 8.25
C SER A 481 4.95 4.55 7.47
N GLU A 482 5.87 5.49 7.27
CA GLU A 482 5.62 6.70 6.50
C GLU A 482 5.45 6.40 5.00
N GLN A 483 6.13 5.36 4.51
CA GLN A 483 6.20 5.01 3.09
C GLN A 483 5.04 4.13 2.64
N PHE A 484 4.63 3.16 3.46
CA PHE A 484 3.84 2.05 2.94
C PHE A 484 2.33 2.09 3.24
N GLY A 485 1.85 2.78 4.28
CA GLY A 485 0.42 2.71 4.65
C GLY A 485 -0.13 1.25 4.63
N ASN A 486 -1.44 1.05 4.39
CA ASN A 486 -1.98 -0.31 4.20
C ASN A 486 -1.62 -0.86 2.80
N ILE A 487 -1.12 -2.09 2.75
CA ILE A 487 -0.18 -2.65 1.75
C ILE A 487 -0.93 -3.47 0.67
N GLY A 488 -1.99 -2.94 0.06
CA GLY A 488 -2.81 -3.72 -0.88
C GLY A 488 -2.01 -4.22 -2.10
N GLU A 489 -1.43 -3.29 -2.84
CA GLU A 489 -0.79 -3.55 -4.13
C GLU A 489 0.54 -4.31 -4.02
N GLN A 490 1.41 -3.93 -3.07
CA GLN A 490 2.68 -4.66 -2.87
C GLN A 490 2.46 -6.08 -2.36
N LYS A 491 1.41 -6.31 -1.55
CA LYS A 491 1.07 -7.66 -1.09
C LYS A 491 0.63 -8.54 -2.25
N LEU A 492 -0.15 -7.98 -3.19
CA LEU A 492 -0.60 -8.69 -4.38
C LEU A 492 0.58 -9.12 -5.26
N TYR A 493 1.47 -8.20 -5.61
CA TYR A 493 2.53 -8.49 -6.59
C TYR A 493 3.78 -9.19 -6.04
N LYS A 494 4.02 -9.15 -4.72
CA LYS A 494 5.30 -9.62 -4.12
C LYS A 494 5.69 -11.06 -4.50
N ASN A 495 4.70 -11.94 -4.64
CA ASN A 495 4.91 -13.36 -4.94
C ASN A 495 4.16 -13.79 -6.22
N LEU A 496 3.64 -12.85 -7.02
CA LEU A 496 2.83 -13.19 -8.18
C LEU A 496 3.74 -13.62 -9.33
N GLU A 497 3.63 -14.87 -9.75
CA GLU A 497 4.36 -15.38 -10.91
C GLU A 497 3.79 -14.82 -12.23
N LEU A 498 4.56 -14.88 -13.32
CA LEU A 498 4.14 -14.34 -14.62
C LEU A 498 2.83 -14.98 -15.12
N THR A 499 2.72 -16.30 -15.01
CA THR A 499 1.51 -17.03 -15.43
C THR A 499 0.32 -16.71 -14.53
N GLU A 500 0.53 -16.53 -13.22
CA GLU A 500 -0.52 -16.09 -12.29
C GLU A 500 -0.97 -14.65 -12.59
N PHE A 501 -0.05 -13.78 -12.99
CA PHE A 501 -0.37 -12.42 -13.42
C PHE A 501 -1.21 -12.43 -14.70
N VAL A 502 -0.86 -13.24 -15.70
CA VAL A 502 -1.69 -13.41 -16.91
C VAL A 502 -3.05 -14.01 -16.57
N GLN A 503 -3.11 -15.01 -15.68
CA GLN A 503 -4.38 -15.56 -15.20
C GLN A 503 -5.27 -14.48 -14.59
N ARG A 504 -4.67 -13.56 -13.82
CA ARG A 504 -5.36 -12.41 -13.23
C ARG A 504 -5.89 -11.45 -14.30
N LEU A 505 -5.08 -11.09 -15.31
CA LEU A 505 -5.52 -10.23 -16.42
C LEU A 505 -6.68 -10.84 -17.23
N LEU A 506 -6.83 -12.16 -17.22
CA LEU A 506 -7.96 -12.86 -17.83
C LEU A 506 -9.20 -12.88 -16.92
N THR A 507 -9.04 -13.27 -15.65
CA THR A 507 -10.16 -13.62 -14.75
C THR A 507 -10.68 -12.50 -13.87
N LYS A 508 -9.97 -11.37 -13.80
CA LYS A 508 -10.37 -10.19 -12.99
C LYS A 508 -10.91 -9.05 -13.84
N ARG A 509 -11.20 -9.31 -15.12
CA ARG A 509 -11.92 -8.38 -16.00
C ARG A 509 -13.36 -8.23 -15.54
N CYS A 510 -13.97 -7.10 -15.90
CA CYS A 510 -15.42 -6.98 -15.84
C CYS A 510 -16.05 -7.94 -16.88
N VAL A 511 -17.31 -8.32 -16.66
CA VAL A 511 -18.14 -8.96 -17.69
C VAL A 511 -18.35 -7.99 -18.84
N CYS A 512 -18.67 -6.74 -18.50
CA CYS A 512 -18.87 -5.66 -19.44
C CYS A 512 -18.10 -4.42 -18.97
N PHE A 513 -17.48 -3.69 -19.90
CA PHE A 513 -16.75 -2.44 -19.60
C PHE A 513 -16.81 -1.50 -20.81
N MET A 514 -17.40 -0.29 -20.64
CA MET A 514 -17.56 0.65 -21.77
C MET A 514 -17.79 2.11 -21.36
N GLY A 515 -17.66 3.00 -22.35
CA GLY A 515 -18.06 4.41 -22.27
C GLY A 515 -17.11 5.32 -21.49
N PRO A 516 -17.31 6.64 -21.54
CA PRO A 516 -16.36 7.62 -20.96
C PRO A 516 -16.38 7.69 -19.43
N LYS A 517 -17.41 7.12 -18.81
CA LYS A 517 -17.56 7.00 -17.35
C LYS A 517 -17.35 5.58 -16.85
N ASP A 518 -16.82 4.70 -17.69
CA ASP A 518 -16.43 3.33 -17.31
C ASP A 518 -17.61 2.58 -16.69
N PHE A 519 -18.71 2.48 -17.45
CA PHE A 519 -19.76 1.55 -17.09
C PHE A 519 -19.14 0.16 -16.97
N TYR A 520 -19.38 -0.51 -15.85
CA TYR A 520 -18.92 -1.86 -15.59
C TYR A 520 -20.08 -2.76 -15.15
N LEU A 521 -19.98 -4.03 -15.52
CA LEU A 521 -20.74 -5.14 -14.93
C LEU A 521 -19.73 -6.18 -14.44
N LEU A 522 -19.76 -6.53 -13.16
CA LEU A 522 -18.86 -7.51 -12.56
C LEU A 522 -19.46 -8.92 -12.63
N LEU A 523 -18.63 -9.95 -12.46
CA LEU A 523 -19.07 -11.36 -12.38
C LEU A 523 -20.04 -11.62 -11.22
N THR A 524 -19.99 -10.81 -10.17
CA THR A 524 -20.92 -10.84 -9.04
C THR A 524 -22.32 -10.34 -9.38
N GLY A 525 -22.48 -9.70 -10.55
CA GLY A 525 -23.70 -9.00 -10.96
C GLY A 525 -23.73 -7.54 -10.51
N ASP A 526 -22.72 -7.05 -9.79
CA ASP A 526 -22.62 -5.64 -9.43
C ASP A 526 -22.35 -4.80 -10.68
N GLU A 527 -23.09 -3.71 -10.84
CA GLU A 527 -22.91 -2.75 -11.95
C GLU A 527 -22.77 -1.32 -11.44
N GLY A 528 -22.12 -0.48 -12.23
CA GLY A 528 -21.94 0.92 -11.89
C GLY A 528 -21.17 1.68 -12.96
N GLN A 529 -20.96 2.97 -12.71
CA GLN A 529 -20.13 3.85 -13.55
C GLN A 529 -19.63 5.02 -12.70
N GLY A 530 -18.51 5.63 -13.09
CA GLY A 530 -18.01 6.87 -12.50
C GLY A 530 -16.53 6.81 -12.13
N ASP A 531 -16.14 7.72 -11.25
CA ASP A 531 -14.73 7.95 -10.93
C ASP A 531 -14.19 7.00 -9.85
N GLU A 532 -15.04 6.14 -9.27
CA GLU A 532 -14.64 5.12 -8.31
C GLU A 532 -13.65 4.11 -8.90
N TYR A 533 -13.74 3.82 -10.21
CA TYR A 533 -12.80 2.90 -10.88
C TYR A 533 -11.36 3.44 -10.88
N LEU A 534 -11.17 4.78 -10.83
CA LEU A 534 -9.83 5.40 -10.74
C LEU A 534 -9.15 5.13 -9.39
N LYS A 535 -9.90 4.69 -8.39
CA LYS A 535 -9.42 4.50 -7.02
C LYS A 535 -8.90 3.09 -6.76
N ILE A 536 -9.13 2.12 -7.66
CA ILE A 536 -8.68 0.73 -7.51
C ILE A 536 -7.16 0.65 -7.36
N GLY A 537 -6.69 -0.09 -6.36
CA GLY A 537 -5.26 -0.18 -6.02
C GLY A 537 -4.74 1.00 -5.21
N THR A 538 -5.53 2.06 -5.05
CA THR A 538 -5.23 3.16 -4.15
C THR A 538 -5.79 2.89 -2.76
N LYS A 539 -5.43 3.77 -1.83
CA LYS A 539 -5.99 3.81 -0.49
C LYS A 539 -7.50 4.12 -0.46
N GLU A 540 -8.08 4.65 -1.53
CA GLU A 540 -9.47 5.10 -1.60
C GLU A 540 -10.40 4.09 -2.29
N GLU A 541 -9.89 2.91 -2.64
CA GLU A 541 -10.71 1.85 -3.22
C GLU A 541 -11.85 1.44 -2.28
N ILE A 542 -13.02 1.14 -2.86
CA ILE A 542 -14.23 0.75 -2.12
C ILE A 542 -14.84 -0.50 -2.75
N PRO A 543 -15.28 -1.50 -1.97
CA PRO A 543 -15.99 -2.65 -2.52
C PRO A 543 -17.24 -2.23 -3.31
N PRO A 544 -17.54 -2.89 -4.45
CA PRO A 544 -16.87 -4.10 -4.96
C PRO A 544 -15.58 -3.81 -5.75
N LEU A 545 -15.28 -2.55 -6.07
CA LEU A 545 -14.13 -2.08 -6.84
C LEU A 545 -12.86 -1.97 -5.98
N VAL A 546 -12.32 -3.12 -5.58
CA VAL A 546 -11.03 -3.25 -4.89
C VAL A 546 -10.07 -4.09 -5.71
N LEU A 547 -8.77 -3.84 -5.58
CA LEU A 547 -7.71 -4.49 -6.38
C LEU A 547 -7.76 -6.03 -6.30
N ASP A 548 -8.19 -6.61 -5.18
CA ASP A 548 -8.34 -8.05 -5.05
C ASP A 548 -9.45 -8.64 -5.97
N ASN A 549 -10.44 -7.83 -6.33
CA ASN A 549 -11.64 -8.25 -7.07
C ASN A 549 -11.59 -7.93 -8.56
N VAL A 550 -10.96 -6.82 -8.94
CA VAL A 550 -10.93 -6.30 -10.31
C VAL A 550 -9.53 -5.83 -10.69
N ILE A 551 -9.29 -5.61 -11.99
CA ILE A 551 -8.02 -5.06 -12.47
C ILE A 551 -7.98 -3.52 -12.42
N SER A 552 -6.83 -2.97 -12.04
CA SER A 552 -6.57 -1.52 -12.03
C SER A 552 -6.33 -0.97 -13.44
N TYR A 553 -6.31 0.36 -13.61
CA TYR A 553 -6.01 0.98 -14.92
C TYR A 553 -4.63 0.63 -15.49
N ASP A 554 -3.65 0.40 -14.63
CA ASP A 554 -2.32 -0.05 -15.06
C ASP A 554 -2.39 -1.49 -15.60
N GLU A 555 -3.19 -2.35 -14.97
CA GLU A 555 -3.45 -3.71 -15.41
C GLU A 555 -4.31 -3.76 -16.69
N VAL A 556 -5.33 -2.90 -16.83
CA VAL A 556 -6.14 -2.78 -18.06
C VAL A 556 -5.26 -2.47 -19.27
N LYS A 557 -4.30 -1.55 -19.11
CA LYS A 557 -3.35 -1.19 -20.15
C LYS A 557 -2.44 -2.35 -20.56
N LEU A 558 -2.01 -3.18 -19.62
CA LEU A 558 -1.23 -4.39 -19.90
C LEU A 558 -2.11 -5.47 -20.56
N SER A 559 -3.33 -5.65 -20.07
CA SER A 559 -4.34 -6.56 -20.61
C SER A 559 -4.66 -6.26 -22.09
N ALA A 560 -4.51 -5.01 -22.52
CA ALA A 560 -4.70 -4.60 -23.91
C ALA A 560 -3.69 -5.20 -24.92
N PHE A 561 -2.63 -5.87 -24.45
CA PHE A 561 -1.70 -6.64 -25.28
C PHE A 561 -1.98 -8.15 -25.28
N LEU A 562 -2.97 -8.61 -24.51
CA LEU A 562 -3.31 -10.02 -24.40
C LEU A 562 -4.42 -10.39 -25.40
N THR A 563 -4.10 -11.31 -26.32
CA THR A 563 -5.02 -11.82 -27.35
C THR A 563 -5.47 -13.23 -26.99
N VAL A 564 -6.73 -13.56 -27.30
CA VAL A 564 -7.25 -14.93 -27.23
C VAL A 564 -7.67 -15.37 -28.63
N SER A 565 -7.30 -16.59 -29.03
CA SER A 565 -7.66 -17.18 -30.31
C SER A 565 -8.16 -18.62 -30.15
N SER A 566 -9.09 -19.02 -30.99
CA SER A 566 -9.55 -20.42 -31.05
C SER A 566 -10.11 -20.78 -32.41
N HIS A 567 -10.06 -22.07 -32.75
CA HIS A 567 -10.94 -22.61 -33.78
C HIS A 567 -12.38 -22.56 -33.27
N THR A 568 -13.32 -22.23 -34.17
CA THR A 568 -14.76 -22.20 -33.86
C THR A 568 -15.57 -22.48 -35.10
N ASP A 569 -16.78 -22.98 -34.90
CA ASP A 569 -17.81 -22.99 -35.93
C ASP A 569 -18.47 -21.62 -36.05
N PHE A 570 -18.94 -21.30 -37.25
CA PHE A 570 -19.74 -20.11 -37.53
C PHE A 570 -21.19 -20.48 -37.78
N ILE A 571 -22.12 -19.71 -37.20
CA ILE A 571 -23.55 -19.97 -37.32
C ILE A 571 -24.26 -19.05 -38.32
N ASN A 572 -23.65 -17.91 -38.67
CA ASN A 572 -24.09 -16.97 -39.70
C ASN A 572 -22.90 -16.19 -40.27
N ASP A 573 -23.17 -15.25 -41.19
CA ASP A 573 -22.15 -14.49 -41.93
C ASP A 573 -21.36 -13.47 -41.08
N GLY A 574 -21.76 -13.24 -39.83
CA GLY A 574 -21.10 -12.32 -38.91
C GLY A 574 -21.43 -10.85 -39.14
N ASN A 575 -22.48 -10.52 -39.91
CA ASN A 575 -22.90 -9.13 -40.07
C ASN A 575 -23.23 -8.46 -38.71
N ARG A 576 -23.08 -7.14 -38.59
CA ARG A 576 -23.27 -6.43 -37.30
C ARG A 576 -24.68 -6.47 -36.71
N HIS A 577 -25.66 -6.93 -37.47
CA HIS A 577 -27.06 -7.05 -37.07
C HIS A 577 -27.53 -8.51 -37.08
N ASN A 578 -26.60 -9.47 -36.96
CA ASN A 578 -26.94 -10.88 -37.08
C ASN A 578 -27.78 -11.41 -35.90
N CYS A 579 -27.68 -10.78 -34.73
CA CYS A 579 -28.49 -11.06 -33.53
C CYS A 579 -28.59 -12.55 -33.13
N GLY A 580 -27.60 -13.37 -33.49
CA GLY A 580 -27.60 -14.80 -33.17
C GLY A 580 -28.46 -15.65 -34.11
N VAL A 581 -29.00 -15.07 -35.18
CA VAL A 581 -29.84 -15.78 -36.15
C VAL A 581 -28.97 -16.73 -36.95
N VAL A 582 -29.32 -18.02 -36.95
CA VAL A 582 -28.59 -19.07 -37.68
C VAL A 582 -28.88 -18.95 -39.19
N GLU A 583 -27.84 -19.02 -40.03
CA GLU A 583 -28.00 -19.08 -41.47
C GLU A 583 -28.44 -20.47 -41.90
N GLU A 584 -29.62 -20.55 -42.53
CA GLU A 584 -30.17 -21.80 -43.06
C GLU A 584 -29.44 -22.23 -44.35
N ASN A 585 -29.03 -21.28 -45.18
CA ASN A 585 -28.27 -21.58 -46.40
C ASN A 585 -26.77 -21.57 -46.14
N LEU A 586 -26.25 -22.74 -45.77
CA LEU A 586 -24.83 -22.96 -45.45
C LEU A 586 -23.87 -22.64 -46.61
N SER A 587 -24.34 -22.51 -47.86
CA SER A 587 -23.47 -22.10 -48.97
C SER A 587 -23.05 -20.63 -48.90
N LYS A 588 -23.68 -19.82 -48.05
CA LYS A 588 -23.37 -18.39 -47.89
C LYS A 588 -22.29 -18.09 -46.87
N ILE A 589 -21.91 -19.06 -46.04
CA ILE A 589 -20.95 -18.86 -44.96
C ILE A 589 -19.84 -19.89 -45.01
N GLU A 590 -18.67 -19.53 -44.48
CA GLU A 590 -17.74 -20.54 -44.00
C GLU A 590 -18.31 -21.21 -42.75
N ARG A 591 -18.12 -22.52 -42.62
CA ARG A 591 -18.69 -23.29 -41.50
C ARG A 591 -17.83 -23.24 -40.25
N SER A 592 -16.54 -23.00 -40.42
CA SER A 592 -15.57 -22.96 -39.33
C SER A 592 -14.37 -22.10 -39.72
N GLY A 593 -13.69 -21.54 -38.73
CA GLY A 593 -12.46 -20.80 -38.92
C GLY A 593 -11.73 -20.63 -37.60
N VAL A 594 -10.80 -19.67 -37.56
CA VAL A 594 -10.19 -19.20 -36.32
C VAL A 594 -10.73 -17.80 -36.02
N VAL A 595 -11.14 -17.56 -34.78
CA VAL A 595 -11.48 -16.21 -34.31
C VAL A 595 -10.37 -15.72 -33.39
N VAL A 596 -9.96 -14.45 -33.56
CA VAL A 596 -8.87 -13.81 -32.82
C VAL A 596 -9.37 -12.48 -32.23
N GLY A 597 -9.37 -12.36 -30.90
CA GLY A 597 -9.78 -11.15 -30.19
C GLY A 597 -8.64 -10.16 -30.02
N LEU A 598 -8.75 -8.99 -30.65
CA LEU A 598 -7.71 -7.97 -30.67
C LEU A 598 -8.19 -6.71 -29.94
N ILE A 599 -7.40 -6.24 -28.99
CA ILE A 599 -7.77 -5.08 -28.17
C ILE A 599 -7.18 -3.79 -28.76
N GLY A 600 -8.07 -2.85 -29.08
CA GLY A 600 -7.73 -1.52 -29.59
C GLY A 600 -7.32 -0.55 -28.47
N ALA A 601 -6.72 0.58 -28.84
CA ALA A 601 -6.45 1.65 -27.89
C ALA A 601 -7.74 2.40 -27.52
N ARG A 602 -7.87 2.77 -26.23
CA ARG A 602 -9.02 3.53 -25.71
C ARG A 602 -8.58 4.85 -25.09
N PHE A 603 -9.23 5.94 -25.51
CA PHE A 603 -8.86 7.32 -25.12
C PHE A 603 -9.98 8.08 -24.42
N GLU A 604 -11.14 7.47 -24.20
CA GLU A 604 -12.32 8.13 -23.61
C GLU A 604 -12.10 8.55 -22.15
N ARG A 605 -11.09 7.97 -21.49
CA ARG A 605 -10.77 8.24 -20.10
C ARG A 605 -9.47 9.03 -19.96
N PHE A 606 -9.59 10.24 -19.42
CA PHE A 606 -8.46 11.13 -19.21
C PHE A 606 -7.42 10.51 -18.25
N GLY A 607 -6.14 10.63 -18.60
CA GLY A 607 -5.05 10.37 -17.66
C GLY A 607 -4.67 8.90 -17.44
N VAL A 608 -5.29 7.95 -18.14
CA VAL A 608 -5.13 6.49 -17.91
C VAL A 608 -5.04 5.71 -19.23
N MET A 609 -4.59 4.45 -19.19
CA MET A 609 -4.45 3.56 -20.35
C MET A 609 -3.57 4.17 -21.47
N GLU A 610 -3.90 3.98 -22.75
CA GLU A 610 -3.15 4.55 -23.87
C GLU A 610 -3.20 6.09 -23.94
N TYR A 611 -4.13 6.76 -23.26
CA TYR A 611 -4.15 8.22 -23.16
C TYR A 611 -2.81 8.74 -22.62
N GLN A 612 -2.20 8.04 -21.66
CA GLN A 612 -0.94 8.46 -21.05
C GLN A 612 0.27 8.41 -22.01
N ASP A 613 0.17 7.67 -23.12
CA ASP A 613 1.31 7.43 -24.01
C ASP A 613 1.13 8.09 -25.38
N VAL A 614 -0.10 8.15 -25.89
CA VAL A 614 -0.41 8.67 -27.23
C VAL A 614 -0.90 10.11 -27.17
N ILE A 615 -1.60 10.50 -26.10
CA ILE A 615 -2.19 11.82 -25.97
C ILE A 615 -1.27 12.73 -25.16
N ILE A 616 -0.94 13.88 -25.73
CA ILE A 616 -0.11 14.91 -25.10
C ILE A 616 -1.04 16.05 -24.68
N ASP A 617 -1.32 16.11 -23.38
CA ASP A 617 -2.28 17.04 -22.77
C ASP A 617 -1.58 18.01 -21.81
N PRO A 618 -1.96 19.30 -21.76
CA PRO A 618 -1.30 20.31 -20.93
C PRO A 618 -1.44 20.07 -19.42
N LEU A 619 -2.45 19.34 -18.96
CA LEU A 619 -2.65 18.95 -17.57
C LEU A 619 -1.90 17.67 -17.22
N GLN A 620 -1.73 16.76 -18.19
CA GLN A 620 -1.05 15.49 -17.99
C GLN A 620 0.47 15.61 -18.19
N ASN A 621 0.92 16.14 -19.32
CA ASN A 621 2.29 16.09 -19.82
C ASN A 621 3.15 17.21 -19.24
N ILE A 622 3.27 17.24 -17.92
CA ILE A 622 4.06 18.19 -17.14
C ILE A 622 5.08 17.49 -16.25
N LYS A 623 6.13 18.21 -15.84
CA LYS A 623 7.25 17.64 -15.04
C LYS A 623 6.79 17.01 -13.74
N THR A 624 5.81 17.61 -13.06
CA THR A 624 5.28 17.12 -11.78
C THR A 624 4.58 15.77 -11.92
N ASN A 625 4.07 15.44 -13.11
CA ASN A 625 3.45 14.14 -13.42
C ASN A 625 4.46 13.11 -13.98
N GLY A 626 5.76 13.43 -13.95
CA GLY A 626 6.83 12.52 -14.38
C GLY A 626 7.19 12.58 -15.86
N TYR A 627 6.61 13.50 -16.64
CA TYR A 627 6.96 13.71 -18.06
C TYR A 627 8.22 14.58 -18.22
N GLY A 628 8.88 14.46 -19.38
CA GLY A 628 10.09 15.21 -19.72
C GLY A 628 11.41 14.51 -19.38
N THR A 629 12.51 15.12 -19.83
CA THR A 629 13.87 14.79 -19.37
C THR A 629 14.15 15.50 -18.05
N GLY A 630 14.94 14.90 -17.18
CA GLY A 630 15.26 15.48 -15.88
C GLY A 630 16.63 15.04 -15.41
N SER A 631 17.21 15.82 -14.49
CA SER A 631 18.56 15.64 -13.96
C SER A 631 18.74 14.32 -13.20
N GLU A 632 19.99 13.89 -13.00
CA GLU A 632 20.33 12.64 -12.29
C GLU A 632 19.77 12.58 -10.87
N GLU A 633 19.63 13.72 -10.18
CA GLU A 633 19.03 13.82 -8.85
C GLU A 633 17.51 13.54 -8.83
N GLN A 634 16.84 13.62 -9.98
CA GLN A 634 15.38 13.44 -10.12
C GLN A 634 14.97 12.04 -10.60
N LYS A 635 15.89 11.07 -10.66
CA LYS A 635 15.63 9.67 -11.05
C LYS A 635 14.76 8.88 -10.06
N PHE A 636 14.29 9.47 -8.96
CA PHE A 636 13.74 8.73 -7.82
C PHE A 636 12.25 8.95 -7.51
N SER A 637 11.46 9.64 -8.34
CA SER A 637 9.99 9.71 -8.13
C SER A 637 9.27 8.52 -8.78
N TYR A 638 8.26 7.98 -8.08
CA TYR A 638 7.43 6.86 -8.56
C TYR A 638 6.87 7.10 -9.97
N LEU A 639 6.24 8.26 -10.18
CA LEU A 639 5.62 8.62 -11.48
C LEU A 639 6.64 8.63 -12.62
N ARG A 640 7.87 9.08 -12.37
CA ARG A 640 8.92 9.12 -13.39
C ARG A 640 9.47 7.73 -13.71
N ASN A 641 9.63 6.86 -12.70
CA ASN A 641 9.98 5.46 -12.92
C ASN A 641 8.89 4.74 -13.72
N TYR A 642 7.62 5.00 -13.42
CA TYR A 642 6.49 4.46 -14.17
C TYR A 642 6.49 4.91 -15.64
N ARG A 643 6.72 6.21 -15.91
CA ARG A 643 6.86 6.72 -17.28
C ARG A 643 8.09 6.16 -17.99
N TYR A 644 9.21 5.99 -17.29
CA TYR A 644 10.43 5.40 -17.83
C TYR A 644 10.21 3.97 -18.33
N LEU A 645 9.42 3.16 -17.62
CA LEU A 645 9.05 1.81 -18.04
C LEU A 645 8.37 1.81 -19.42
N TRP A 646 7.32 2.61 -19.59
CA TRP A 646 6.57 2.68 -20.85
C TRP A 646 7.38 3.33 -21.99
N ASN A 647 8.19 4.33 -21.67
CA ASN A 647 9.12 4.94 -22.61
C ASN A 647 10.14 3.93 -23.14
N ASN A 648 10.73 3.11 -22.26
CA ASN A 648 11.64 2.05 -22.68
C ASN A 648 10.93 0.98 -23.52
N PHE A 649 9.73 0.55 -23.09
CA PHE A 649 8.96 -0.47 -23.80
C PHE A 649 8.66 -0.06 -25.24
N TYR A 650 8.24 1.20 -25.45
CA TYR A 650 7.97 1.74 -26.77
C TYR A 650 9.19 2.32 -27.48
N ASP A 651 10.37 2.33 -26.86
CA ASP A 651 11.55 3.07 -27.34
C ASP A 651 11.21 4.54 -27.70
N ASN A 652 10.63 5.27 -26.74
CA ASN A 652 10.14 6.63 -26.92
C ASN A 652 10.50 7.57 -25.75
N PHE A 653 10.34 8.88 -25.98
CA PHE A 653 10.49 9.91 -24.96
C PHE A 653 9.12 10.40 -24.45
N ALA A 654 9.01 10.61 -23.14
CA ALA A 654 7.87 11.29 -22.54
C ALA A 654 7.98 12.80 -22.78
N TRP A 655 7.23 13.32 -23.76
CA TRP A 655 7.23 14.74 -24.09
C TRP A 655 6.53 15.58 -23.02
N LEU A 656 7.09 16.74 -22.72
CA LEU A 656 6.36 17.82 -22.05
C LEU A 656 5.48 18.54 -23.07
N TYR A 657 4.26 18.92 -22.66
CA TYR A 657 3.33 19.62 -23.54
C TYR A 657 3.95 20.90 -24.14
N GLU A 658 4.66 21.69 -23.32
CA GLU A 658 5.31 22.94 -23.75
C GLU A 658 6.42 22.76 -24.81
N GLN A 659 6.92 21.53 -24.99
CA GLN A 659 7.99 21.21 -25.94
C GLN A 659 7.45 20.72 -27.29
N VAL A 660 6.14 20.53 -27.41
CA VAL A 660 5.52 19.90 -28.58
C VAL A 660 4.74 20.94 -29.36
N ILE A 661 5.01 20.98 -30.66
CA ILE A 661 4.30 21.82 -31.63
C ILE A 661 3.63 20.88 -32.62
N LYS A 662 2.34 21.10 -32.90
CA LYS A 662 1.62 20.36 -33.93
C LYS A 662 2.28 20.61 -35.28
N ASP A 663 2.73 19.55 -35.93
CA ASP A 663 3.41 19.58 -37.22
C ASP A 663 2.65 18.79 -38.29
N GLU A 664 1.51 18.19 -37.91
CA GLU A 664 0.69 17.28 -38.72
C GLU A 664 1.48 16.10 -39.30
N LYS A 665 2.66 15.80 -38.76
CA LYS A 665 3.50 14.65 -39.12
C LYS A 665 3.52 13.68 -37.95
N ARG A 666 4.25 14.01 -36.89
CA ARG A 666 4.25 13.23 -35.65
C ARG A 666 3.13 13.69 -34.73
N PHE A 667 2.93 15.00 -34.61
CA PHE A 667 2.04 15.60 -33.66
C PHE A 667 0.87 16.24 -34.40
N GLY A 668 -0.30 15.59 -34.33
CA GLY A 668 -1.49 16.01 -35.07
C GLY A 668 -2.66 16.39 -34.17
N GLU A 669 -3.75 16.78 -34.82
CA GLU A 669 -5.03 17.10 -34.20
C GLU A 669 -5.76 15.88 -33.61
N THR A 670 -6.68 16.14 -32.68
CA THR A 670 -7.56 15.16 -32.04
C THR A 670 -8.96 15.74 -31.82
N PHE A 671 -9.98 14.87 -31.85
CA PHE A 671 -11.36 15.23 -31.53
C PHE A 671 -11.61 15.46 -30.04
N LEU A 672 -10.70 15.03 -29.17
CA LEU A 672 -10.87 15.10 -27.72
C LEU A 672 -10.90 16.56 -27.23
N SER A 673 -10.00 17.39 -27.75
CA SER A 673 -9.92 18.82 -27.43
C SER A 673 -8.93 19.51 -28.37
N PRO A 674 -9.20 20.76 -28.81
CA PRO A 674 -8.26 21.53 -29.63
C PRO A 674 -6.94 21.86 -28.91
N LYS A 675 -6.94 21.79 -27.57
CA LYS A 675 -5.76 22.05 -26.72
C LYS A 675 -4.89 20.82 -26.48
N VAL A 676 -5.26 19.68 -27.05
CA VAL A 676 -4.60 18.40 -26.86
C VAL A 676 -3.97 17.97 -28.18
N ILE A 677 -2.91 17.18 -28.11
CA ILE A 677 -2.10 16.76 -29.26
C ILE A 677 -2.08 15.23 -29.34
N PHE A 678 -2.23 14.68 -30.54
CA PHE A 678 -2.15 13.25 -30.81
C PHE A 678 -0.76 12.88 -31.35
N ASP A 679 -0.06 11.93 -30.73
CA ASP A 679 1.24 11.42 -31.22
C ASP A 679 1.03 10.23 -32.18
N ASN A 680 1.08 10.54 -33.48
CA ASN A 680 0.92 9.59 -34.58
C ASN A 680 1.96 8.46 -34.53
N VAL A 681 3.19 8.74 -34.06
CA VAL A 681 4.27 7.75 -33.98
C VAL A 681 4.01 6.78 -32.84
N MET A 682 3.52 7.27 -31.70
CA MET A 682 3.14 6.39 -30.58
C MET A 682 1.96 5.50 -30.92
N MET A 683 0.94 6.04 -31.61
CA MET A 683 -0.17 5.21 -32.06
C MET A 683 0.28 4.10 -33.03
N LYS A 684 1.18 4.42 -33.96
CA LYS A 684 1.82 3.42 -34.85
C LYS A 684 2.55 2.33 -34.07
N LYS A 685 3.30 2.69 -33.02
CA LYS A 685 3.99 1.71 -32.17
C LYS A 685 3.01 0.81 -31.44
N ARG A 686 1.91 1.36 -30.90
CA ARG A 686 0.83 0.59 -30.27
C ARG A 686 0.18 -0.41 -31.23
N TYR A 687 -0.09 -0.01 -32.48
CA TYR A 687 -0.64 -0.90 -33.50
C TYR A 687 0.32 -2.00 -33.94
N THR A 688 1.61 -1.69 -34.05
CA THR A 688 2.64 -2.63 -34.51
C THR A 688 2.61 -3.95 -33.73
N LEU A 689 2.50 -3.87 -32.39
CA LEU A 689 2.48 -5.05 -31.53
C LEU A 689 1.28 -5.96 -31.79
N THR A 690 0.09 -5.37 -31.96
CA THR A 690 -1.14 -6.13 -32.22
C THR A 690 -1.16 -6.74 -33.62
N PHE A 691 -0.64 -6.03 -34.63
CA PHE A 691 -0.60 -6.53 -36.01
C PHE A 691 0.41 -7.67 -36.17
N ASP A 692 1.59 -7.56 -35.55
CA ASP A 692 2.57 -8.63 -35.54
C ASP A 692 1.99 -9.89 -34.88
N THR A 693 1.27 -9.72 -33.77
CA THR A 693 0.61 -10.84 -33.06
C THR A 693 -0.44 -11.52 -33.94
N LEU A 694 -1.32 -10.75 -34.61
CA LEU A 694 -2.33 -11.30 -35.54
C LEU A 694 -1.67 -12.07 -36.69
N LEU A 695 -0.65 -11.48 -37.33
CA LEU A 695 0.02 -12.09 -38.48
C LEU A 695 0.75 -13.37 -38.09
N MET A 696 1.50 -13.37 -36.98
CA MET A 696 2.22 -14.55 -36.50
C MET A 696 1.28 -15.68 -36.07
N GLU A 697 0.18 -15.35 -35.38
CA GLU A 697 -0.82 -16.35 -34.99
C GLU A 697 -1.54 -16.93 -36.20
N SER A 698 -1.90 -16.09 -37.18
CA SER A 698 -2.54 -16.55 -38.43
C SER A 698 -1.62 -17.47 -39.23
N GLU A 699 -0.34 -17.10 -39.37
CA GLU A 699 0.69 -17.93 -40.00
C GLU A 699 0.80 -19.29 -39.28
N ALA A 700 0.91 -19.29 -37.95
CA ALA A 700 1.05 -20.52 -37.16
C ALA A 700 -0.16 -21.46 -37.31
N ARG A 701 -1.38 -20.93 -37.24
CA ARG A 701 -2.62 -21.71 -37.41
C ARG A 701 -2.76 -22.29 -38.81
N ALA A 702 -2.45 -21.50 -39.83
CA ALA A 702 -2.52 -21.96 -41.21
C ALA A 702 -1.43 -23.00 -41.53
N GLN A 703 -0.20 -22.78 -41.03
CA GLN A 703 0.90 -23.74 -41.13
C GLN A 703 0.56 -25.08 -40.46
N GLN A 704 -0.02 -25.06 -39.26
CA GLN A 704 -0.43 -26.28 -38.55
C GLN A 704 -1.41 -27.14 -39.35
N LEU A 705 -2.25 -26.51 -40.16
CA LEU A 705 -3.22 -27.19 -41.04
C LEU A 705 -2.72 -27.39 -42.47
N ASN A 706 -1.49 -26.96 -42.79
CA ASN A 706 -0.94 -26.94 -44.15
C ASN A 706 -1.87 -26.23 -45.16
N LYS A 707 -2.43 -25.09 -44.75
CA LYS A 707 -3.34 -24.24 -45.54
C LYS A 707 -2.75 -22.84 -45.72
N GLN A 708 -3.41 -22.02 -46.53
CA GLN A 708 -3.17 -20.57 -46.60
C GLN A 708 -4.23 -19.83 -45.78
N ALA A 709 -3.83 -18.82 -45.01
CA ALA A 709 -4.76 -18.00 -44.24
C ALA A 709 -5.47 -16.98 -45.14
N TYR A 710 -6.76 -16.82 -44.92
CA TYR A 710 -7.54 -15.66 -45.35
C TYR A 710 -7.89 -14.84 -44.12
N ILE A 711 -7.20 -13.72 -43.91
CA ILE A 711 -7.35 -12.91 -42.70
C ILE A 711 -8.37 -11.80 -42.97
N HIS A 712 -9.49 -11.82 -42.25
CA HIS A 712 -10.45 -10.74 -42.19
C HIS A 712 -10.06 -9.75 -41.09
N VAL A 713 -9.77 -8.51 -41.49
CA VAL A 713 -9.27 -7.43 -40.63
C VAL A 713 -10.34 -6.35 -40.51
N VAL A 714 -10.67 -6.01 -39.26
CA VAL A 714 -11.52 -4.87 -38.92
C VAL A 714 -10.74 -3.80 -38.14
N GLY A 715 -11.29 -2.58 -38.10
CA GLY A 715 -10.68 -1.48 -37.39
C GLY A 715 -10.78 -1.61 -35.87
N ILE A 716 -9.71 -2.08 -35.22
CA ILE A 716 -9.60 -2.10 -33.75
C ILE A 716 -9.37 -0.68 -33.19
N GLY A 717 -10.24 -0.24 -32.27
CA GLY A 717 -10.19 1.13 -31.71
C GLY A 717 -10.47 2.25 -32.73
N LEU A 718 -11.04 1.94 -33.90
CA LEU A 718 -11.40 2.92 -34.93
C LEU A 718 -12.89 3.30 -34.95
N GLY A 719 -13.70 2.69 -34.07
CA GLY A 719 -15.10 3.04 -33.85
C GLY A 719 -15.25 4.21 -32.88
N VAL A 720 -16.11 4.05 -31.86
CA VAL A 720 -16.36 5.07 -30.82
C VAL A 720 -15.10 5.47 -30.02
N TRP A 721 -14.04 4.65 -30.06
CA TRP A 721 -12.76 4.94 -29.40
C TRP A 721 -11.78 5.76 -30.26
N LYS A 722 -12.11 6.08 -31.50
CA LYS A 722 -11.24 6.85 -32.40
C LYS A 722 -11.04 8.26 -31.84
N ALA A 723 -9.79 8.67 -31.63
CA ALA A 723 -9.46 9.99 -31.07
C ALA A 723 -8.99 11.00 -32.12
N ALA A 724 -8.61 10.58 -33.32
CA ALA A 724 -8.09 11.50 -34.34
C ALA A 724 -8.43 11.04 -35.77
N ASP A 725 -8.63 11.98 -36.70
CA ASP A 725 -9.01 11.70 -38.10
C ASP A 725 -8.02 10.79 -38.80
N GLN A 726 -6.73 11.08 -38.62
CA GLN A 726 -5.60 10.38 -39.20
C GLN A 726 -5.39 8.97 -38.65
N GLN A 727 -6.04 8.58 -37.54
CA GLN A 727 -5.84 7.29 -36.89
C GLN A 727 -6.12 6.09 -37.81
N THR A 728 -7.12 6.18 -38.69
CA THR A 728 -7.44 5.15 -39.70
C THR A 728 -6.31 5.01 -40.74
N LYS A 729 -5.71 6.13 -41.15
CA LYS A 729 -4.57 6.13 -42.09
C LYS A 729 -3.32 5.54 -41.44
N ILE A 730 -3.07 5.90 -40.17
CA ILE A 730 -1.96 5.33 -39.38
C ILE A 730 -2.13 3.82 -39.23
N PHE A 731 -3.35 3.33 -39.01
CA PHE A 731 -3.65 1.91 -38.96
C PHE A 731 -3.19 1.19 -40.24
N LEU A 732 -3.70 1.63 -41.41
CA LEU A 732 -3.40 1.00 -42.70
C LEU A 732 -1.92 1.12 -43.07
N GLU A 733 -1.32 2.28 -42.85
CA GLU A 733 0.12 2.50 -43.04
C GLU A 733 0.96 1.56 -42.17
N THR A 734 0.61 1.43 -40.90
CA THR A 734 1.33 0.55 -39.96
C THR A 734 1.19 -0.90 -40.38
N PHE A 735 -0.01 -1.35 -40.73
CA PHE A 735 -0.24 -2.71 -41.19
C PHE A 735 0.55 -3.02 -42.46
N THR A 736 0.57 -2.08 -43.42
CA THR A 736 1.39 -2.18 -44.65
C THR A 736 2.86 -2.42 -44.33
N GLN A 737 3.41 -1.63 -43.41
CA GLN A 737 4.82 -1.71 -43.03
C GLN A 737 5.13 -3.02 -42.30
N ARG A 738 4.24 -3.49 -41.43
CA ARG A 738 4.41 -4.78 -40.74
C ARG A 738 4.28 -5.95 -41.69
N LEU A 739 3.31 -5.93 -42.60
CA LEU A 739 3.14 -6.94 -43.64
C LEU A 739 4.41 -7.05 -44.49
N LYS A 740 4.96 -5.93 -44.98
CA LYS A 740 6.23 -5.92 -45.73
C LYS A 740 7.43 -6.42 -44.93
N TYR A 741 7.55 -5.98 -43.67
CA TYR A 741 8.66 -6.36 -42.81
C TYR A 741 8.66 -7.86 -42.51
N LEU A 742 7.47 -8.44 -42.30
CA LEU A 742 7.29 -9.85 -41.99
C LEU A 742 7.16 -10.74 -43.23
N LEU A 743 6.89 -10.17 -44.41
CA LEU A 743 6.60 -10.88 -45.66
C LEU A 743 7.48 -12.11 -45.94
N PRO A 744 8.82 -12.09 -45.73
CA PRO A 744 9.65 -13.28 -45.97
C PRO A 744 9.33 -14.48 -45.08
N ARG A 745 8.61 -14.27 -43.97
CA ARG A 745 8.25 -15.27 -42.96
C ARG A 745 6.77 -15.66 -43.00
N LEU A 746 5.95 -14.97 -43.78
CA LEU A 746 4.50 -15.17 -43.85
C LEU A 746 4.13 -16.06 -45.05
N ASN A 747 4.60 -17.32 -45.07
CA ASN A 747 4.45 -18.21 -46.22
C ASN A 747 3.12 -18.98 -46.24
N HIS A 748 2.33 -18.88 -45.18
CA HIS A 748 1.01 -19.48 -45.03
C HIS A 748 -0.09 -18.42 -44.92
N ILE A 749 0.15 -17.19 -45.35
CA ILE A 749 -0.89 -16.15 -45.46
C ILE A 749 -1.15 -15.84 -46.93
N GLY A 750 -2.28 -16.32 -47.46
CA GLY A 750 -2.65 -16.07 -48.85
C GLY A 750 -3.33 -14.72 -49.05
N VAL A 751 -4.16 -14.30 -48.09
CA VAL A 751 -5.00 -13.09 -48.23
C VAL A 751 -5.09 -12.31 -46.92
N VAL A 752 -5.01 -10.98 -47.01
CA VAL A 752 -5.42 -10.04 -45.96
C VAL A 752 -6.51 -9.11 -46.50
N HIS A 753 -7.71 -9.22 -45.93
CA HIS A 753 -8.89 -8.44 -46.33
C HIS A 753 -9.24 -7.41 -45.24
N PHE A 754 -9.03 -6.14 -45.54
CA PHE A 754 -9.41 -5.01 -44.71
C PHE A 754 -10.85 -4.60 -45.00
N SER A 755 -11.77 -4.95 -44.10
CA SER A 755 -13.19 -4.69 -44.28
C SER A 755 -13.66 -3.43 -43.56
N TRP A 756 -14.54 -2.67 -44.21
CA TRP A 756 -15.21 -1.48 -43.66
C TRP A 756 -14.29 -0.26 -43.40
N PHE A 757 -13.20 -0.12 -44.17
CA PHE A 757 -12.33 1.07 -44.13
C PHE A 757 -12.75 2.21 -45.08
N HIS A 758 -13.78 2.00 -45.90
CA HIS A 758 -14.37 2.99 -46.83
C HIS A 758 -13.37 3.66 -47.79
N MET A 759 -12.37 2.90 -48.23
CA MET A 759 -11.40 3.30 -49.26
C MET A 759 -10.95 2.06 -50.03
N SER A 760 -10.55 2.24 -51.30
CA SER A 760 -10.07 1.15 -52.16
C SER A 760 -8.55 1.03 -52.20
N GLU A 761 -7.82 2.05 -51.72
CA GLU A 761 -6.36 2.03 -51.63
C GLU A 761 -5.82 2.99 -50.54
N TRP A 762 -4.68 2.63 -49.96
CA TRP A 762 -3.84 3.48 -49.12
C TRP A 762 -2.38 3.06 -49.26
N GLY A 763 -1.56 3.88 -49.92
CA GLY A 763 -0.17 3.53 -50.22
C GLY A 763 -0.10 2.28 -51.10
N ASP A 764 0.57 1.23 -50.60
CA ASP A 764 0.70 -0.05 -51.30
C ASP A 764 -0.43 -1.03 -51.01
N LEU A 765 -1.28 -0.75 -50.02
CA LEU A 765 -2.50 -1.51 -49.78
C LEU A 765 -3.55 -1.12 -50.82
N LYS A 766 -3.93 -2.06 -51.67
CA LYS A 766 -4.93 -1.86 -52.72
C LYS A 766 -5.94 -3.00 -52.73
N ASP A 767 -7.18 -2.67 -53.07
CA ASP A 767 -8.18 -3.69 -53.37
C ASP A 767 -7.74 -4.50 -54.59
N ASN A 768 -7.79 -5.84 -54.45
CA ASN A 768 -7.22 -6.78 -55.42
C ASN A 768 -5.71 -6.56 -55.68
N GLY A 769 -4.97 -6.03 -54.70
CA GLY A 769 -3.52 -5.84 -54.74
C GLY A 769 -2.74 -7.11 -54.37
N ILE A 770 -1.42 -7.10 -54.59
CA ILE A 770 -0.52 -8.18 -54.17
C ILE A 770 0.80 -7.64 -53.63
N PHE A 771 1.23 -8.14 -52.49
CA PHE A 771 2.58 -7.97 -51.95
C PHE A 771 3.44 -9.12 -52.45
N VAL A 772 4.18 -8.86 -53.54
CA VAL A 772 5.01 -9.89 -54.20
C VAL A 772 6.14 -10.34 -53.29
N SER A 773 6.35 -11.66 -53.23
CA SER A 773 7.43 -12.29 -52.48
C SER A 773 7.92 -13.53 -53.21
N GLU A 774 9.21 -13.58 -53.51
CA GLU A 774 9.84 -14.71 -54.21
C GLU A 774 9.85 -16.00 -53.39
N THR A 775 9.76 -15.89 -52.06
CA THR A 775 9.74 -17.05 -51.15
C THR A 775 8.34 -17.57 -50.87
N HIS A 776 7.30 -16.81 -51.22
CA HIS A 776 5.91 -17.17 -50.93
C HIS A 776 5.39 -18.22 -51.92
N PRO A 777 4.74 -19.31 -51.47
CA PRO A 777 4.29 -20.39 -52.34
C PRO A 777 3.25 -19.95 -53.40
N GLN A 778 2.55 -18.83 -53.17
CA GLN A 778 1.60 -18.23 -54.11
C GLN A 778 2.14 -16.98 -54.82
N GLY A 779 3.45 -16.72 -54.74
CA GLY A 779 4.11 -15.53 -55.35
C GLY A 779 3.91 -14.22 -54.58
N GLY A 780 3.07 -14.21 -53.54
CA GLY A 780 2.87 -13.08 -52.65
C GLY A 780 1.59 -13.20 -51.82
N ILE A 781 1.29 -12.14 -51.07
CA ILE A 781 0.06 -12.03 -50.26
C ILE A 781 -0.92 -11.10 -50.96
N LYS A 782 -2.14 -11.57 -51.21
CA LYS A 782 -3.20 -10.76 -51.82
C LYS A 782 -3.86 -9.85 -50.79
N THR A 783 -4.23 -8.64 -51.20
CA THR A 783 -4.96 -7.69 -50.33
C THR A 783 -6.28 -7.27 -50.92
N TYR A 784 -7.28 -7.11 -50.04
CA TYR A 784 -8.58 -6.56 -50.38
C TYR A 784 -8.93 -5.42 -49.43
N LEU A 785 -9.48 -4.35 -50.00
CA LEU A 785 -9.93 -3.16 -49.28
C LEU A 785 -11.38 -2.90 -49.73
N SER A 786 -12.28 -3.76 -49.25
CA SER A 786 -13.68 -3.77 -49.66
C SER A 786 -14.59 -4.24 -48.51
N ALA A 787 -15.90 -4.07 -48.65
CA ALA A 787 -16.85 -4.53 -47.64
C ALA A 787 -17.07 -6.04 -47.75
N ARG A 788 -16.94 -6.75 -46.63
CA ARG A 788 -17.22 -8.18 -46.49
C ARG A 788 -17.60 -8.48 -45.04
N ASN A 789 -18.64 -9.29 -44.82
CA ASN A 789 -18.94 -9.80 -43.50
C ASN A 789 -17.93 -10.91 -43.11
N PRO A 790 -17.58 -11.03 -41.81
CA PRO A 790 -16.45 -11.85 -41.38
C PRO A 790 -16.50 -13.31 -41.84
N ASN A 791 -17.68 -13.94 -41.78
CA ASN A 791 -17.86 -15.37 -41.99
C ASN A 791 -18.48 -15.71 -43.35
N GLU A 792 -18.61 -14.74 -44.26
CA GLU A 792 -19.10 -14.98 -45.63
C GLU A 792 -18.31 -16.08 -46.34
N LYS A 793 -18.98 -16.89 -47.16
CA LYS A 793 -18.33 -17.95 -47.94
C LYS A 793 -17.21 -17.36 -48.78
N LEU A 794 -16.03 -17.98 -48.75
CA LEU A 794 -14.93 -17.60 -49.62
C LEU A 794 -15.24 -18.06 -51.06
N ILE A 795 -15.07 -17.17 -52.03
CA ILE A 795 -15.41 -17.39 -53.44
C ILE A 795 -14.14 -17.37 -54.30
N GLY A 796 -14.05 -18.28 -55.27
CA GLY A 796 -12.96 -18.38 -56.25
C GLY A 796 -12.18 -19.69 -56.14
N ASN A 797 -11.42 -20.03 -57.19
CA ASN A 797 -10.69 -21.31 -57.26
C ASN A 797 -9.62 -21.47 -56.16
N ASP A 798 -9.11 -20.36 -55.62
CA ASP A 798 -8.10 -20.37 -54.56
C ASP A 798 -8.71 -20.50 -53.14
N ALA A 799 -10.04 -20.39 -53.01
CA ALA A 799 -10.74 -20.36 -51.73
C ALA A 799 -10.84 -21.73 -51.03
N GLU A 800 -10.88 -22.85 -51.78
CA GLU A 800 -11.12 -24.18 -51.23
C GLU A 800 -10.02 -24.66 -50.26
N ASN A 801 -8.80 -24.11 -50.39
CA ASN A 801 -7.65 -24.47 -49.55
C ASN A 801 -7.27 -23.39 -48.51
N MET A 802 -8.16 -22.43 -48.25
CA MET A 802 -7.90 -21.36 -47.28
C MET A 802 -8.49 -21.66 -45.90
N LEU A 803 -7.77 -21.23 -44.86
CA LEU A 803 -8.26 -21.15 -43.48
C LEU A 803 -8.73 -19.72 -43.23
N LEU A 804 -10.04 -19.54 -42.99
CA LEU A 804 -10.58 -18.24 -42.62
C LEU A 804 -10.14 -17.88 -41.19
N ILE A 805 -9.47 -16.74 -41.05
CA ILE A 805 -9.13 -16.11 -39.77
C ILE A 805 -9.95 -14.84 -39.64
N VAL A 806 -10.76 -14.74 -38.58
CA VAL A 806 -11.60 -13.59 -38.28
C VAL A 806 -11.03 -12.84 -37.09
N SER A 807 -10.59 -11.60 -37.30
CA SER A 807 -10.27 -10.70 -36.20
C SER A 807 -11.53 -9.93 -35.75
N TYR A 808 -11.64 -9.71 -34.45
CA TYR A 808 -12.66 -8.81 -33.90
C TYR A 808 -12.04 -7.83 -32.90
N ALA A 809 -12.65 -6.65 -32.79
CA ALA A 809 -12.27 -5.63 -31.82
C ALA A 809 -12.84 -5.97 -30.45
N TRP A 810 -11.98 -6.01 -29.43
CA TRP A 810 -12.30 -6.35 -28.04
C TRP A 810 -11.85 -5.25 -27.06
N ASP A 811 -12.30 -5.30 -25.80
CA ASP A 811 -11.94 -4.38 -24.70
C ASP A 811 -10.96 -5.05 -23.71
N GLY A 812 -9.99 -4.28 -23.22
CA GLY A 812 -8.96 -4.76 -22.28
C GLY A 812 -9.46 -5.13 -20.89
N ASN A 813 -10.69 -4.76 -20.54
CA ASN A 813 -11.31 -5.00 -19.24
C ASN A 813 -12.72 -5.60 -19.36
N ALA A 814 -13.07 -6.23 -20.47
CA ALA A 814 -14.33 -6.96 -20.64
C ALA A 814 -14.09 -8.44 -20.95
N LEU A 815 -15.10 -9.29 -20.70
CA LEU A 815 -15.16 -10.63 -21.26
C LEU A 815 -15.43 -10.55 -22.78
N PRO A 816 -15.14 -11.62 -23.55
CA PRO A 816 -15.46 -11.67 -24.97
C PRO A 816 -16.94 -11.38 -25.19
N GLY A 817 -17.24 -10.45 -26.11
CA GLY A 817 -18.61 -10.05 -26.42
C GLY A 817 -19.09 -8.77 -25.76
N ASN A 818 -18.48 -8.36 -24.64
CA ASN A 818 -18.75 -7.11 -23.94
C ASN A 818 -20.26 -6.76 -23.82
N GLU A 819 -20.81 -5.93 -24.71
CA GLU A 819 -22.24 -5.56 -24.79
C GLU A 819 -23.20 -6.77 -24.92
N PHE A 820 -22.72 -7.90 -25.45
CA PHE A 820 -23.47 -9.17 -25.51
C PHE A 820 -24.04 -9.56 -24.14
N TRP A 821 -23.27 -9.35 -23.08
CA TRP A 821 -23.66 -9.71 -21.71
C TRP A 821 -24.74 -8.79 -21.13
N LEU A 822 -25.03 -7.67 -21.79
CA LEU A 822 -26.17 -6.79 -21.52
C LEU A 822 -27.36 -7.07 -22.45
N ALA A 823 -27.32 -8.17 -23.20
CA ALA A 823 -28.28 -8.52 -24.25
C ALA A 823 -28.36 -7.48 -25.39
N SER A 824 -27.33 -6.67 -25.59
CA SER A 824 -27.18 -5.82 -26.78
C SER A 824 -26.44 -6.63 -27.84
N LEU A 825 -27.21 -7.23 -28.75
CA LEU A 825 -26.73 -8.24 -29.70
C LEU A 825 -26.36 -7.66 -31.08
N ASP A 826 -26.45 -6.35 -31.25
CA ASP A 826 -26.22 -5.66 -32.52
C ASP A 826 -25.43 -4.35 -32.37
N GLY A 827 -24.96 -3.80 -33.50
CA GLY A 827 -24.38 -2.45 -33.59
C GLY A 827 -22.85 -2.38 -33.42
N SER A 828 -22.25 -3.17 -32.53
CA SER A 828 -20.79 -3.26 -32.36
C SER A 828 -20.23 -4.63 -32.79
N ASN A 829 -18.90 -4.72 -32.91
CA ASN A 829 -18.24 -5.91 -33.46
C ASN A 829 -18.06 -7.03 -32.42
N ASP A 830 -17.93 -6.69 -31.15
CA ASP A 830 -17.89 -7.63 -30.02
C ASP A 830 -19.12 -8.56 -29.99
N PRO A 831 -20.36 -8.04 -29.82
CA PRO A 831 -21.56 -8.87 -29.75
C PRO A 831 -21.86 -9.56 -31.07
N SER A 832 -21.58 -8.94 -32.23
CA SER A 832 -21.81 -9.58 -33.52
C SER A 832 -20.92 -10.81 -33.73
N THR A 833 -19.69 -10.79 -33.21
CA THR A 833 -18.75 -11.92 -33.31
C THR A 833 -19.18 -13.05 -32.39
N VAL A 834 -19.58 -12.75 -31.16
CA VAL A 834 -20.19 -13.76 -30.26
C VAL A 834 -21.44 -14.36 -30.89
N CYS A 835 -22.34 -13.53 -31.41
CA CYS A 835 -23.59 -13.97 -32.02
C CYS A 835 -23.42 -14.73 -33.36
N SER A 836 -22.20 -14.83 -33.88
CA SER A 836 -21.93 -15.55 -35.13
C SER A 836 -20.97 -16.74 -34.94
N SER A 837 -20.51 -16.99 -33.72
CA SER A 837 -19.53 -18.03 -33.39
C SER A 837 -19.76 -18.59 -31.97
N LEU A 838 -18.81 -19.36 -31.43
CA LEU A 838 -18.90 -19.97 -30.10
C LEU A 838 -17.97 -19.31 -29.06
N ILE A 839 -17.46 -18.11 -29.35
CA ILE A 839 -16.41 -17.49 -28.51
C ILE A 839 -16.89 -17.02 -27.12
N SER A 840 -18.20 -16.89 -26.89
CA SER A 840 -18.76 -16.61 -25.55
C SER A 840 -18.37 -17.67 -24.52
N GLU A 841 -18.13 -18.90 -24.99
CA GLU A 841 -17.67 -20.03 -24.18
C GLU A 841 -16.18 -20.29 -24.44
N LEU A 842 -15.76 -20.37 -25.71
CA LEU A 842 -14.39 -20.77 -26.07
C LEU A 842 -13.32 -19.76 -25.63
N HIS A 843 -13.60 -18.46 -25.64
CA HIS A 843 -12.64 -17.41 -25.24
C HIS A 843 -12.84 -16.96 -23.79
N ASN A 844 -13.84 -17.51 -23.08
CA ASN A 844 -14.19 -17.07 -21.75
C ASN A 844 -13.36 -17.83 -20.68
N PRO A 845 -12.49 -17.15 -19.93
CA PRO A 845 -11.60 -17.79 -18.95
C PRO A 845 -12.32 -18.36 -17.72
N HIS A 846 -13.63 -18.12 -17.58
CA HIS A 846 -14.46 -18.71 -16.52
C HIS A 846 -15.24 -19.94 -16.99
N ILE A 847 -15.26 -20.22 -18.30
CA ILE A 847 -15.95 -21.36 -18.90
C ILE A 847 -14.91 -22.34 -19.46
N ASN A 848 -13.95 -21.83 -20.24
CA ASN A 848 -12.83 -22.58 -20.80
C ASN A 848 -11.56 -22.35 -19.95
N ASP A 849 -11.67 -22.58 -18.65
CA ASP A 849 -10.65 -22.24 -17.65
C ASP A 849 -9.38 -23.12 -17.72
N GLU A 850 -9.45 -24.27 -18.36
CA GLU A 850 -8.29 -25.14 -18.60
C GLU A 850 -7.37 -24.60 -19.72
N PHE A 851 -7.95 -24.00 -20.77
CA PHE A 851 -7.19 -23.60 -21.96
C PHE A 851 -7.04 -22.07 -22.12
N VAL A 852 -7.98 -21.28 -21.60
CA VAL A 852 -7.87 -19.81 -21.55
C VAL A 852 -7.34 -19.42 -20.18
N CYS A 853 -6.08 -19.77 -19.94
CA CYS A 853 -5.43 -19.63 -18.65
C CYS A 853 -3.98 -19.14 -18.78
N GLY A 854 -3.46 -18.56 -17.71
CA GLY A 854 -2.10 -18.05 -17.64
C GLY A 854 -1.01 -19.11 -17.86
N PRO A 855 -1.13 -20.33 -17.31
CA PRO A 855 -0.19 -21.41 -17.61
C PRO A 855 -0.11 -21.80 -19.10
N ASN A 856 -1.17 -21.58 -19.88
CA ASN A 856 -1.21 -21.86 -21.32
C ASN A 856 -0.81 -20.64 -22.18
N LEU A 857 -0.01 -19.72 -21.62
CA LEU A 857 0.46 -18.52 -22.31
C LEU A 857 1.37 -18.87 -23.49
N HIS A 858 1.06 -18.29 -24.65
CA HIS A 858 1.89 -18.35 -25.85
C HIS A 858 2.47 -16.98 -26.19
N ILE A 859 3.72 -16.96 -26.66
CA ILE A 859 4.47 -15.77 -27.03
C ILE A 859 4.65 -15.75 -28.54
N ALA A 860 4.18 -14.68 -29.19
CA ALA A 860 4.47 -14.40 -30.59
C ALA A 860 5.90 -13.87 -30.71
N THR A 861 6.73 -14.55 -31.50
CA THR A 861 8.13 -14.20 -31.72
C THR A 861 8.40 -14.03 -33.20
N LEU A 862 9.25 -13.07 -33.54
CA LEU A 862 9.65 -12.88 -34.94
C LEU A 862 10.34 -14.13 -35.48
N ASP A 863 11.29 -14.69 -34.74
CA ASP A 863 12.22 -15.71 -35.27
C ASP A 863 11.66 -17.14 -35.25
N ASN A 864 10.63 -17.41 -34.45
CA ASN A 864 10.18 -18.76 -34.20
C ASN A 864 8.64 -18.90 -34.22
N GLY A 865 7.91 -17.89 -34.67
CA GLY A 865 6.45 -17.88 -34.67
C GLY A 865 5.87 -17.82 -33.26
N VAL A 866 4.72 -18.47 -33.05
CA VAL A 866 4.01 -18.54 -31.77
C VAL A 866 4.43 -19.82 -31.02
N MET A 867 4.78 -19.67 -29.74
CA MET A 867 5.22 -20.81 -28.91
C MET A 867 4.78 -20.68 -27.47
N HIS A 868 4.66 -21.80 -26.77
CA HIS A 868 4.38 -21.83 -25.35
C HIS A 868 5.50 -21.13 -24.56
N ILE A 869 5.16 -20.47 -23.43
CA ILE A 869 6.11 -19.71 -22.62
C ILE A 869 7.33 -20.54 -22.16
N SER A 870 7.14 -21.83 -21.85
CA SER A 870 8.25 -22.71 -21.48
C SER A 870 9.27 -22.86 -22.60
N ASP A 871 8.81 -23.02 -23.83
CA ASP A 871 9.65 -23.23 -25.01
C ASP A 871 10.37 -21.93 -25.37
N TYR A 872 9.71 -20.80 -25.16
CA TYR A 872 10.32 -19.48 -25.29
C TYR A 872 11.49 -19.30 -24.33
N VAL A 873 11.25 -19.56 -23.04
CA VAL A 873 12.28 -19.46 -21.99
C VAL A 873 13.45 -20.38 -22.28
N GLU A 874 13.19 -21.63 -22.67
CA GLU A 874 14.23 -22.60 -23.03
C GLU A 874 15.13 -22.11 -24.17
N LYS A 875 14.56 -21.39 -25.15
CA LYS A 875 15.32 -20.81 -26.28
C LYS A 875 16.16 -19.59 -25.92
N ILE A 876 15.83 -18.89 -24.85
CA ILE A 876 16.53 -17.67 -24.44
C ILE A 876 17.30 -17.81 -23.14
N LYS A 877 17.29 -18.98 -22.51
CA LYS A 877 17.95 -19.22 -21.21
C LYS A 877 19.42 -18.83 -21.19
N ASP A 878 20.13 -18.99 -22.31
CA ASP A 878 21.55 -18.63 -22.44
C ASP A 878 21.80 -17.12 -22.57
N LYS A 879 20.73 -16.30 -22.64
CA LYS A 879 20.79 -14.82 -22.68
C LYS A 879 20.66 -14.18 -21.29
N PHE A 880 20.40 -14.96 -20.24
CA PHE A 880 20.19 -14.46 -18.87
C PHE A 880 21.27 -14.93 -17.90
#